data_AF-A0A1X0A1E1-F1
#
_entry.id   AF-A0A1X0A1E1-F1
#
_cell.length_a   1.000
_cell.length_b   1.000
_cell.length_c   1.000
_cell.angle_alpha   90.00
_cell.angle_beta   90.00
_cell.angle_gamma   90.00
#
_symmetry.space_group_name_H-M   'P 1'
#
loop_
_entity.id
_entity.type
_entity.pdbx_description
1 polymer ?
#
loop_
_entity_poly.entity_id
_entity_poly.type
_entity_poly.pdbx_seq_one_letter_code
_entity_poly.pdbx_strand_id
1 'polypeptide(L)'
;MPFMIADPETLSAAAANLEDIGSALSAANLSSPTAVAAAAADEVSTAIAALFGTYAQDYRVLSAQAASFHARFVRALSAGAGWYASAEAVNGSLVQQVEQQALNLVNAPAKAVLGRPLFGNGADATVAGGRGADGGLIYGNGGNGAAGAEGHPGGAGGNAGWFGNGGAGGAGGAGAPGGNGGSGGQLLGNGGNGGPGGQAVAGLNGGNPGQGGLGGTAGPFGHPGSNGQVGASAADVTPSHPPGGTDGGGGTGTGGGTGTEGGTGTGLDATYAVTSQWDTGYVAKYTVTNSDSTALGAWKLEFDLPQGQSVTSAWGGRLVSDGTHYTVASEAGAQPIAPGQSFTVGFQVAQTGTYAPPTNAVVNGQPVTGGTTPPPVTPPVVPPVTPPPVPSGPTTTGQFSPYVDMSLWPQFDYTTATGAGGIDHVMLGFIVSDANGNPSWGTYYGLNDPWVTSAMTALQHGGADATISFGGAANQELALTNTSVQTLTAKYQSVIDTYGIHKLDFDIEGAAQADLGSLTRRSQAIAALQTAGTTSGHPVEVTFTLPVLPTGLTADGLGVITNAITNKVDIGHVNVMAMDYYDPSLQYTGHMGDYAIQAATAVHDQLVPLYPAKTDAQIWSMIDVTPMIGVNDDASEIFTVADAQKLTAFAQQKGLGGLHMWSADRDYSGPVGAQSNTSSGVAQNNWDFSHAFEQFEA
;
A
#
# COMPACT_ATOMS: atom_id res chain seq x y z
N MET A 1 -23.51 4.63 15.91
CA MET A 1 -24.05 4.49 14.54
C MET A 1 -24.42 3.02 14.28
N PRO A 2 -25.30 2.68 13.33
CA PRO A 2 -25.14 1.42 12.61
C PRO A 2 -23.79 1.47 11.89
N PHE A 3 -22.95 0.45 12.03
CA PHE A 3 -21.70 0.37 11.27
C PHE A 3 -22.05 0.04 9.81
N MET A 4 -21.70 0.93 8.88
CA MET A 4 -21.74 0.60 7.46
C MET A 4 -20.48 -0.19 7.12
N ILE A 5 -20.51 -1.48 7.42
CA ILE A 5 -19.46 -2.42 7.03
C ILE A 5 -19.61 -2.63 5.51
N ALA A 6 -18.74 -1.99 4.75
CA ALA A 6 -18.47 -2.40 3.38
C ALA A 6 -17.55 -3.61 3.45
N ASP A 7 -18.07 -4.79 3.16
CA ASP A 7 -17.31 -6.04 3.10
C ASP A 7 -16.52 -6.06 1.77
N PRO A 8 -15.17 -5.93 1.78
CA PRO A 8 -14.39 -5.85 0.54
C PRO A 8 -14.33 -7.19 -0.19
N GLU A 9 -14.43 -8.32 0.53
CA GLU A 9 -14.48 -9.66 -0.08
C GLU A 9 -15.82 -9.85 -0.81
N THR A 10 -16.94 -9.45 -0.20
CA THR A 10 -18.27 -9.48 -0.87
C THR A 10 -18.34 -8.51 -2.05
N LEU A 11 -17.73 -7.32 -1.98
CA LEU A 11 -17.69 -6.37 -3.10
C LEU A 11 -16.79 -6.87 -4.24
N SER A 12 -15.62 -7.44 -3.92
CA SER A 12 -14.73 -8.09 -4.90
C SER A 12 -15.40 -9.30 -5.56
N ALA A 13 -16.06 -10.16 -4.78
CA ALA A 13 -16.85 -11.27 -5.30
C ALA A 13 -18.02 -10.79 -6.19
N ALA A 14 -18.67 -9.67 -5.85
CA ALA A 14 -19.71 -9.08 -6.70
C ALA A 14 -19.14 -8.55 -8.03
N ALA A 15 -17.95 -7.94 -8.02
CA ALA A 15 -17.25 -7.51 -9.23
C ALA A 15 -16.86 -8.70 -10.12
N ALA A 16 -16.29 -9.78 -9.55
CA ALA A 16 -15.96 -11.00 -10.29
C ALA A 16 -17.20 -11.69 -10.89
N ASN A 17 -18.31 -11.79 -10.15
CA ASN A 17 -19.58 -12.31 -10.69
C ASN A 17 -20.12 -11.45 -11.85
N LEU A 18 -19.90 -10.13 -11.81
CA LEU A 18 -20.25 -9.23 -12.92
C LEU A 18 -19.31 -9.40 -14.12
N GLU A 19 -18.02 -9.68 -13.89
CA GLU A 19 -17.03 -9.99 -14.94
C GLU A 19 -17.38 -11.31 -15.67
N ASP A 20 -17.77 -12.35 -14.93
CA ASP A 20 -18.32 -13.61 -15.47
C ASP A 20 -19.58 -13.35 -16.33
N ILE A 21 -20.52 -12.53 -15.84
CA ILE A 21 -21.74 -12.15 -16.58
C ILE A 21 -21.39 -11.37 -17.86
N GLY A 22 -20.42 -10.45 -17.80
CA GLY A 22 -19.93 -9.69 -18.95
C GLY A 22 -19.29 -10.59 -20.00
N SER A 23 -18.51 -11.57 -19.56
CA SER A 23 -17.86 -12.59 -20.41
C SER A 23 -18.90 -13.50 -21.09
N ALA A 24 -19.87 -14.01 -20.33
CA ALA A 24 -20.96 -14.83 -20.85
C ALA A 24 -21.84 -14.07 -21.86
N LEU A 25 -22.16 -12.80 -21.59
CA LEU A 25 -22.93 -11.94 -22.48
C LEU A 25 -22.16 -11.63 -23.78
N SER A 26 -20.85 -11.38 -23.67
CA SER A 26 -19.97 -11.17 -24.83
C SER A 26 -19.88 -12.42 -25.71
N ALA A 27 -19.71 -13.60 -25.11
CA ALA A 27 -19.73 -14.88 -25.82
C ALA A 27 -21.07 -15.14 -26.53
N ALA A 28 -22.19 -14.81 -25.90
CA ALA A 28 -23.52 -14.89 -26.52
C ALA A 28 -23.65 -13.94 -27.73
N ASN A 29 -23.18 -12.69 -27.61
CA ASN A 29 -23.24 -11.68 -28.68
C ASN A 29 -22.39 -12.09 -29.90
N LEU A 30 -21.25 -12.73 -29.71
CA LEU A 30 -20.43 -13.27 -30.81
C LEU A 30 -21.20 -14.27 -31.69
N SER A 31 -22.08 -15.08 -31.10
CA SER A 31 -22.89 -16.09 -31.79
C SER A 31 -24.08 -15.53 -32.58
N SER A 32 -24.41 -14.24 -32.42
CA SER A 32 -25.58 -13.62 -33.07
C SER A 32 -25.38 -13.45 -34.59
N PRO A 33 -26.32 -13.87 -35.45
CA PRO A 33 -26.17 -13.80 -36.91
C PRO A 33 -25.90 -12.39 -37.43
N THR A 34 -24.90 -12.25 -38.32
CA THR A 34 -24.53 -10.97 -38.98
C THR A 34 -25.35 -10.67 -40.23
N ALA A 35 -26.08 -11.64 -40.75
CA ALA A 35 -26.95 -11.52 -41.92
C ALA A 35 -28.08 -12.55 -41.89
N VAL A 36 -29.15 -12.29 -42.62
CA VAL A 36 -30.24 -13.23 -42.90
C VAL A 36 -30.27 -13.49 -44.40
N ALA A 37 -30.39 -14.76 -44.81
CA ALA A 37 -30.51 -15.09 -46.24
C ALA A 37 -31.86 -14.61 -46.80
N ALA A 38 -31.87 -14.10 -48.04
CA ALA A 38 -33.10 -13.71 -48.72
C ALA A 38 -34.03 -14.92 -48.92
N ALA A 39 -35.30 -14.79 -48.53
CA ALA A 39 -36.27 -15.89 -48.52
C ALA A 39 -36.64 -16.38 -49.94
N ALA A 40 -36.47 -15.53 -50.95
CA ALA A 40 -36.55 -15.86 -52.36
C ALA A 40 -35.57 -14.96 -53.15
N ALA A 41 -35.34 -15.30 -54.43
CA ALA A 41 -34.38 -14.60 -55.31
C ALA A 41 -34.94 -13.31 -55.96
N ASP A 42 -35.92 -12.66 -55.32
CA ASP A 42 -36.51 -11.42 -55.79
C ASP A 42 -35.91 -10.18 -55.09
N GLU A 43 -36.11 -9.01 -55.70
CA GLU A 43 -35.55 -7.73 -55.25
C GLU A 43 -36.09 -7.29 -53.87
N VAL A 44 -37.33 -7.66 -53.52
CA VAL A 44 -37.96 -7.29 -52.24
C VAL A 44 -37.42 -8.18 -51.12
N SER A 45 -37.35 -9.49 -51.32
CA SER A 45 -36.68 -10.42 -50.39
C SER A 45 -35.21 -10.04 -50.17
N THR A 46 -34.52 -9.59 -51.22
CA THR A 46 -33.12 -9.14 -51.15
C THR A 46 -32.98 -7.84 -50.37
N ALA A 47 -33.84 -6.85 -50.60
CA ALA A 47 -33.84 -5.58 -49.86
C ALA A 47 -34.20 -5.77 -48.37
N ILE A 48 -35.15 -6.67 -48.07
CA ILE A 48 -35.53 -7.02 -46.68
C ILE A 48 -34.36 -7.72 -45.96
N ALA A 49 -33.68 -8.65 -46.63
CA ALA A 49 -32.48 -9.30 -46.10
C ALA A 49 -31.34 -8.30 -45.79
N ALA A 50 -31.11 -7.34 -46.69
CA ALA A 50 -30.14 -6.27 -46.48
C ALA A 50 -30.51 -5.37 -45.28
N LEU A 51 -31.79 -5.02 -45.12
CA LEU A 51 -32.28 -4.23 -43.98
C LEU A 51 -32.06 -4.95 -42.65
N PHE A 52 -32.35 -6.26 -42.57
CA PHE A 52 -32.03 -7.06 -41.37
C PHE A 52 -30.52 -7.19 -41.13
N GLY A 53 -29.70 -7.21 -42.18
CA GLY A 53 -28.24 -7.14 -42.07
C GLY A 53 -27.75 -5.83 -41.44
N THR A 54 -28.34 -4.69 -41.80
CA THR A 54 -28.03 -3.40 -41.16
C THR A 54 -28.37 -3.42 -39.67
N TYR A 55 -29.58 -3.85 -39.30
CA TYR A 55 -29.97 -3.95 -37.89
C TYR A 55 -29.09 -4.92 -37.08
N ALA A 56 -28.55 -5.97 -37.70
CA ALA A 56 -27.59 -6.87 -37.04
C ALA A 56 -26.22 -6.21 -36.79
N GLN A 57 -25.79 -5.27 -37.64
CA GLN A 57 -24.58 -4.46 -37.42
C GLN A 57 -24.83 -3.40 -36.34
N ASP A 58 -25.95 -2.67 -36.40
CA ASP A 58 -26.32 -1.68 -35.38
C ASP A 58 -26.41 -2.31 -33.98
N TYR A 59 -26.98 -3.52 -33.89
CA TYR A 59 -27.03 -4.31 -32.66
C TYR A 59 -25.63 -4.67 -32.14
N ARG A 60 -24.70 -5.05 -33.03
CA ARG A 60 -23.31 -5.34 -32.64
C ARG A 60 -22.59 -4.09 -32.11
N VAL A 61 -22.74 -2.93 -32.76
CA VAL A 61 -22.18 -1.64 -32.27
C VAL A 61 -22.74 -1.30 -30.88
N LEU A 62 -24.05 -1.40 -30.69
CA LEU A 62 -24.69 -1.15 -29.40
C LEU A 62 -24.24 -2.14 -28.31
N SER A 63 -24.06 -3.43 -28.65
CA SER A 63 -23.57 -4.45 -27.73
C SER A 63 -22.12 -4.21 -27.29
N ALA A 64 -21.26 -3.70 -28.18
CA ALA A 64 -19.89 -3.34 -27.87
C ALA A 64 -19.83 -2.09 -26.96
N GLN A 65 -20.70 -1.10 -27.20
CA GLN A 65 -20.85 0.05 -26.31
C GLN A 65 -21.36 -0.36 -24.91
N ALA A 66 -22.31 -1.29 -24.84
CA ALA A 66 -22.79 -1.85 -23.59
C ALA A 66 -21.69 -2.63 -22.83
N ALA A 67 -20.87 -3.41 -23.53
CA ALA A 67 -19.71 -4.10 -22.94
C ALA A 67 -18.67 -3.10 -22.41
N SER A 68 -18.37 -2.02 -23.14
CA SER A 68 -17.49 -0.93 -22.70
C SER A 68 -18.03 -0.19 -21.46
N PHE A 69 -19.35 0.00 -21.36
CA PHE A 69 -19.98 0.54 -20.16
C PHE A 69 -19.87 -0.43 -18.97
N HIS A 70 -20.17 -1.71 -19.20
CA HIS A 70 -20.10 -2.76 -18.19
C HIS A 70 -18.68 -2.93 -17.62
N ALA A 71 -17.65 -2.96 -18.49
CA ALA A 71 -16.26 -3.02 -18.07
C ALA A 71 -15.84 -1.83 -17.19
N ARG A 72 -16.27 -0.60 -17.53
CA ARG A 72 -16.04 0.59 -16.69
C ARG A 72 -16.79 0.53 -15.36
N PHE A 73 -18.01 -0.01 -15.35
CA PHE A 73 -18.78 -0.21 -14.12
C PHE A 73 -18.11 -1.23 -13.19
N VAL A 74 -17.64 -2.37 -13.72
CA VAL A 74 -16.88 -3.37 -12.96
C VAL A 74 -15.56 -2.79 -12.45
N ARG A 75 -14.79 -2.07 -13.29
CA ARG A 75 -13.55 -1.39 -12.88
C ARG A 75 -13.79 -0.41 -11.73
N ALA A 76 -14.83 0.43 -11.81
CA ALA A 76 -15.19 1.36 -10.75
C ALA A 76 -15.62 0.67 -9.45
N LEU A 77 -16.31 -0.48 -9.53
CA LEU A 77 -16.68 -1.29 -8.37
C LEU A 77 -15.46 -1.94 -7.71
N SER A 78 -14.54 -2.49 -8.50
CA SER A 78 -13.27 -3.08 -8.01
C SER A 78 -12.35 -2.03 -7.38
N ALA A 79 -12.22 -0.85 -8.00
CA ALA A 79 -11.53 0.29 -7.41
C ALA A 79 -12.18 0.69 -6.08
N GLY A 80 -13.52 0.75 -6.03
CA GLY A 80 -14.30 0.98 -4.81
C GLY A 80 -13.95 0.00 -3.68
N ALA A 81 -13.84 -1.30 -3.98
CA ALA A 81 -13.41 -2.31 -3.00
C ALA A 81 -11.95 -2.07 -2.54
N GLY A 82 -11.05 -1.68 -3.46
CA GLY A 82 -9.67 -1.31 -3.16
C GLY A 82 -9.55 -0.09 -2.23
N TRP A 83 -10.41 0.93 -2.38
CA TRP A 83 -10.44 2.08 -1.46
C TRP A 83 -10.88 1.69 -0.04
N TYR A 84 -11.79 0.72 0.12
CA TYR A 84 -12.15 0.20 1.45
C TYR A 84 -11.04 -0.68 2.05
N ALA A 85 -10.47 -1.59 1.27
CA ALA A 85 -9.38 -2.47 1.74
C ALA A 85 -8.12 -1.67 2.13
N SER A 86 -7.71 -0.69 1.32
CA SER A 86 -6.58 0.19 1.65
C SER A 86 -6.88 1.09 2.85
N ALA A 87 -8.11 1.57 3.03
CA ALA A 87 -8.51 2.30 4.24
C ALA A 87 -8.38 1.44 5.51
N GLU A 88 -8.68 0.14 5.46
CA GLU A 88 -8.45 -0.77 6.59
C GLU A 88 -6.96 -1.09 6.79
N ALA A 89 -6.21 -1.35 5.71
CA ALA A 89 -4.78 -1.65 5.75
C ALA A 89 -3.92 -0.48 6.25
N VAL A 90 -4.21 0.75 5.82
CA VAL A 90 -3.54 1.98 6.29
C VAL A 90 -3.80 2.21 7.78
N ASN A 91 -5.04 2.02 8.25
CA ASN A 91 -5.36 2.15 9.68
C ASN A 91 -4.68 1.07 10.54
N GLY A 92 -4.54 -0.16 10.05
CA GLY A 92 -3.82 -1.23 10.76
C GLY A 92 -2.30 -1.02 10.80
N SER A 93 -1.70 -0.69 9.64
CA SER A 93 -0.25 -0.60 9.48
C SER A 93 0.36 0.64 10.15
N LEU A 94 -0.30 1.82 10.08
CA LEU A 94 0.20 3.03 10.73
C LEU A 94 0.28 2.87 12.26
N VAL A 95 -0.72 2.22 12.88
CA VAL A 95 -0.71 1.96 14.33
C VAL A 95 0.48 1.07 14.71
N GLN A 96 0.70 -0.03 13.99
CA GLN A 96 1.82 -0.95 14.27
C GLN A 96 3.19 -0.31 14.03
N GLN A 97 3.35 0.47 12.96
CA GLN A 97 4.63 1.13 12.65
C GLN A 97 4.96 2.22 13.70
N VAL A 98 4.00 3.07 14.06
CA VAL A 98 4.20 4.12 15.07
C VAL A 98 4.44 3.50 16.45
N GLU A 99 3.70 2.46 16.85
CA GLU A 99 3.95 1.72 18.09
C GLU A 99 5.37 1.13 18.11
N GLN A 100 5.77 0.41 17.06
CA GLN A 100 7.05 -0.27 17.02
C GLN A 100 8.24 0.71 16.95
N GLN A 101 8.11 1.83 16.24
CA GLN A 101 9.13 2.89 16.20
C GLN A 101 9.25 3.63 17.54
N ALA A 102 8.13 4.01 18.16
CA ALA A 102 8.13 4.68 19.47
C ALA A 102 8.71 3.77 20.57
N LEU A 103 8.30 2.49 20.59
CA LEU A 103 8.88 1.49 21.50
C LEU A 103 10.38 1.33 21.27
N ASN A 104 10.85 1.23 20.01
CA ASN A 104 12.28 1.08 19.73
C ASN A 104 13.10 2.30 20.19
N LEU A 105 12.62 3.52 19.95
CA LEU A 105 13.30 4.75 20.33
C LEU A 105 13.41 4.90 21.87
N VAL A 106 12.33 4.62 22.60
CA VAL A 106 12.32 4.71 24.08
C VAL A 106 13.06 3.54 24.74
N ASN A 107 13.07 2.36 24.12
CA ASN A 107 13.71 1.17 24.68
C ASN A 107 15.22 1.09 24.43
N ALA A 108 15.75 1.69 23.35
CA ALA A 108 17.15 1.54 22.98
C ALA A 108 18.14 1.91 24.12
N PRO A 109 17.98 3.03 24.85
CA PRO A 109 18.88 3.37 25.97
C PRO A 109 18.81 2.36 27.11
N ALA A 110 17.60 1.92 27.49
CA ALA A 110 17.42 0.98 28.60
C ALA A 110 17.87 -0.44 28.25
N LYS A 111 17.63 -0.91 27.02
CA LYS A 111 18.10 -2.21 26.54
C LYS A 111 19.63 -2.27 26.50
N ALA A 112 20.30 -1.15 26.20
CA ALA A 112 21.75 -1.02 26.24
C ALA A 112 22.34 -0.98 27.67
N VAL A 113 21.66 -0.34 28.63
CA VAL A 113 22.18 -0.12 30.00
C VAL A 113 21.74 -1.20 31.01
N LEU A 114 20.53 -1.73 30.86
CA LEU A 114 19.87 -2.65 31.81
C LEU A 114 19.59 -4.04 31.21
N GLY A 115 19.93 -4.28 29.94
CA GLY A 115 19.70 -5.54 29.23
C GLY A 115 18.22 -5.84 28.90
N ARG A 116 17.28 -4.98 29.30
CA ARG A 116 15.84 -5.12 29.08
C ARG A 116 15.22 -3.80 28.58
N PRO A 117 14.16 -3.85 27.75
CA PRO A 117 13.37 -2.67 27.40
C PRO A 117 12.66 -2.07 28.63
N LEU A 118 12.21 -0.82 28.55
CA LEU A 118 11.29 -0.22 29.52
C LEU A 118 9.84 -0.63 29.25
N PHE A 119 9.46 -0.69 27.98
CA PHE A 119 8.06 -0.86 27.54
C PHE A 119 7.95 -1.95 26.47
N GLY A 120 6.78 -2.58 26.38
CA GLY A 120 6.46 -3.60 25.37
C GLY A 120 6.63 -5.03 25.87
N ASN A 121 6.01 -5.97 25.17
CA ASN A 121 5.94 -7.37 25.58
C ASN A 121 7.26 -8.12 25.32
N GLY A 122 7.51 -9.17 26.10
CA GLY A 122 8.56 -10.13 25.82
C GLY A 122 8.19 -10.99 24.60
N ALA A 123 9.18 -11.33 23.78
CA ALA A 123 8.98 -12.23 22.64
C ALA A 123 8.69 -13.67 23.10
N ASP A 124 7.71 -14.30 22.47
CA ASP A 124 7.41 -15.73 22.61
C ASP A 124 8.59 -16.58 22.10
N ALA A 125 8.83 -17.72 22.76
CA ALA A 125 9.90 -18.62 22.36
C ALA A 125 9.50 -19.48 21.15
N THR A 126 10.36 -19.49 20.13
CA THR A 126 10.17 -20.26 18.88
C THR A 126 10.96 -21.58 18.83
N VAL A 127 11.96 -21.74 19.70
CA VAL A 127 12.74 -22.99 19.84
C VAL A 127 12.05 -23.89 20.85
N ALA A 128 11.81 -25.16 20.51
CA ALA A 128 11.11 -26.11 21.37
C ALA A 128 11.71 -26.22 22.78
N GLY A 129 10.87 -26.16 23.81
CA GLY A 129 11.28 -26.09 25.23
C GLY A 129 11.93 -24.77 25.66
N GLY A 130 12.08 -23.79 24.77
CA GLY A 130 12.65 -22.48 25.05
C GLY A 130 11.77 -21.62 25.95
N ARG A 131 12.38 -20.89 26.89
CA ARG A 131 11.69 -19.94 27.77
C ARG A 131 11.34 -18.65 27.01
N GLY A 132 10.11 -18.18 27.15
CA GLY A 132 9.66 -16.88 26.63
C GLY A 132 10.41 -15.72 27.30
N ALA A 133 10.66 -14.65 26.55
CA ALA A 133 11.44 -13.52 27.05
C ALA A 133 10.67 -12.70 28.10
N ASP A 134 11.39 -12.07 29.03
CA ASP A 134 10.77 -11.15 29.99
C ASP A 134 10.34 -9.84 29.32
N GLY A 135 9.22 -9.27 29.76
CA GLY A 135 8.67 -8.01 29.23
C GLY A 135 9.45 -6.75 29.62
N GLY A 136 8.98 -5.60 29.16
CA GLY A 136 9.49 -4.28 29.54
C GLY A 136 9.50 -4.06 31.06
N LEU A 137 10.54 -3.39 31.57
CA LEU A 137 10.76 -3.17 33.00
C LEU A 137 9.64 -2.36 33.68
N ILE A 138 9.03 -1.41 32.97
CA ILE A 138 7.94 -0.58 33.47
C ILE A 138 6.59 -1.19 33.09
N TYR A 139 6.34 -1.42 31.80
CA TYR A 139 5.08 -1.99 31.30
C TYR A 139 5.33 -3.00 30.19
N GLY A 140 4.89 -4.25 30.38
CA GLY A 140 4.96 -5.27 29.35
C GLY A 140 4.63 -6.65 29.88
N ASN A 141 3.86 -7.41 29.10
CA ASN A 141 3.63 -8.83 29.40
C ASN A 141 4.91 -9.64 29.15
N GLY A 142 5.09 -10.74 29.86
CA GLY A 142 6.10 -11.74 29.49
C GLY A 142 5.68 -12.55 28.27
N GLY A 143 6.64 -12.95 27.44
CA GLY A 143 6.39 -13.83 26.29
C GLY A 143 6.10 -15.27 26.72
N ASN A 144 5.37 -16.01 25.90
CA ASN A 144 5.03 -17.41 26.17
C ASN A 144 6.23 -18.35 25.96
N GLY A 145 6.29 -19.41 26.77
CA GLY A 145 7.26 -20.49 26.60
C GLY A 145 6.87 -21.45 25.48
N ALA A 146 7.86 -21.97 24.75
CA ALA A 146 7.64 -22.88 23.64
C ALA A 146 7.17 -24.26 24.12
N ALA A 147 6.38 -24.96 23.30
CA ALA A 147 6.09 -26.37 23.54
C ALA A 147 7.38 -27.21 23.50
N GLY A 148 7.48 -28.24 24.34
CA GLY A 148 8.61 -29.16 24.40
C GLY A 148 8.63 -30.13 23.22
N ALA A 149 9.83 -30.47 22.74
CA ALA A 149 10.02 -31.60 21.82
C ALA A 149 9.74 -32.94 22.54
N GLU A 150 9.62 -34.04 21.80
CA GLU A 150 9.40 -35.37 22.37
C GLU A 150 10.40 -35.69 23.51
N GLY A 151 9.89 -36.12 24.68
CA GLY A 151 10.69 -36.35 25.88
C GLY A 151 11.25 -35.11 26.59
N HIS A 152 11.02 -33.90 26.07
CA HIS A 152 11.55 -32.64 26.61
C HIS A 152 10.47 -31.77 27.26
N PRO A 153 10.78 -31.05 28.35
CA PRO A 153 9.82 -30.22 29.06
C PRO A 153 9.37 -29.02 28.22
N GLY A 154 8.18 -28.50 28.55
CA GLY A 154 7.71 -27.22 28.02
C GLY A 154 8.54 -26.06 28.57
N GLY A 155 8.74 -25.04 27.74
CA GLY A 155 9.47 -23.84 28.13
C GLY A 155 8.72 -23.00 29.15
N ALA A 156 9.42 -22.35 30.07
CA ALA A 156 8.79 -21.44 31.02
C ALA A 156 8.30 -20.15 30.33
N GLY A 157 7.24 -19.54 30.86
CA GLY A 157 6.84 -18.20 30.47
C GLY A 157 7.82 -17.12 30.94
N GLY A 158 7.86 -15.99 30.22
CA GLY A 158 8.55 -14.79 30.63
C GLY A 158 7.81 -14.06 31.76
N ASN A 159 8.53 -13.32 32.58
CA ASN A 159 7.99 -12.45 33.62
C ASN A 159 7.67 -11.06 33.06
N ALA A 160 6.68 -10.40 33.64
CA ALA A 160 6.39 -8.99 33.38
C ALA A 160 7.42 -8.04 34.05
N GLY A 161 7.17 -6.74 33.93
CA GLY A 161 7.89 -5.68 34.63
C GLY A 161 7.20 -5.22 35.92
N TRP A 162 7.03 -3.92 36.05
CA TRP A 162 6.23 -3.29 37.12
C TRP A 162 4.72 -3.44 36.87
N PHE A 163 4.33 -3.32 35.60
CA PHE A 163 3.00 -3.57 35.06
C PHE A 163 3.02 -4.66 33.97
N GLY A 164 1.97 -5.48 33.89
CA GLY A 164 1.78 -6.48 32.83
C GLY A 164 1.61 -7.91 33.35
N ASN A 165 1.10 -8.81 32.52
CA ASN A 165 0.86 -10.21 32.88
C ASN A 165 2.07 -11.10 32.60
N GLY A 166 2.28 -12.13 33.39
CA GLY A 166 3.28 -13.16 33.10
C GLY A 166 2.89 -13.99 31.87
N GLY A 167 3.87 -14.39 31.07
CA GLY A 167 3.65 -15.26 29.90
C GLY A 167 3.25 -16.68 30.31
N ALA A 168 2.50 -17.37 29.45
CA ALA A 168 2.12 -18.76 29.71
C ALA A 168 3.34 -19.69 29.58
N GLY A 169 3.35 -20.77 30.36
CA GLY A 169 4.27 -21.88 30.16
C GLY A 169 3.87 -22.74 28.96
N GLY A 170 4.85 -23.20 28.19
CA GLY A 170 4.63 -24.08 27.05
C GLY A 170 4.20 -25.48 27.46
N ALA A 171 3.47 -26.17 26.57
CA ALA A 171 3.08 -27.57 26.79
C ALA A 171 4.32 -28.49 26.84
N GLY A 172 4.29 -29.53 27.67
CA GLY A 172 5.33 -30.56 27.69
C GLY A 172 5.26 -31.44 26.44
N GLY A 173 6.42 -31.87 25.92
CA GLY A 173 6.46 -32.93 24.93
C GLY A 173 6.10 -34.29 25.54
N ALA A 174 5.92 -35.33 24.71
CA ALA A 174 5.43 -36.63 25.18
C ALA A 174 6.19 -37.18 26.40
N GLY A 175 5.43 -37.56 27.45
CA GLY A 175 5.93 -38.01 28.75
C GLY A 175 6.60 -36.95 29.64
N ALA A 176 6.79 -35.71 29.16
CA ALA A 176 7.55 -34.67 29.83
C ALA A 176 6.67 -33.54 30.41
N PRO A 177 7.11 -32.84 31.48
CA PRO A 177 6.27 -31.86 32.16
C PRO A 177 6.09 -30.56 31.36
N GLY A 178 4.98 -29.87 31.60
CA GLY A 178 4.74 -28.53 31.08
C GLY A 178 5.60 -27.47 31.75
N GLY A 179 5.84 -26.37 31.05
CA GLY A 179 6.61 -25.24 31.57
C GLY A 179 5.82 -24.44 32.61
N ASN A 180 6.51 -23.83 33.58
CA ASN A 180 5.87 -22.93 34.53
C ASN A 180 5.45 -21.61 33.84
N GLY A 181 4.33 -21.03 34.26
CA GLY A 181 3.95 -19.67 33.87
C GLY A 181 4.85 -18.63 34.54
N GLY A 182 5.07 -17.51 33.84
CA GLY A 182 5.89 -16.42 34.34
C GLY A 182 5.17 -15.54 35.37
N SER A 183 5.93 -14.73 36.11
CA SER A 183 5.37 -13.84 37.14
C SER A 183 4.70 -12.61 36.51
N GLY A 184 3.55 -12.21 37.07
CA GLY A 184 2.88 -10.94 36.79
C GLY A 184 3.62 -9.73 37.36
N GLY A 185 3.18 -8.54 36.95
CA GLY A 185 3.83 -7.27 37.24
C GLY A 185 3.88 -6.95 38.73
N GLN A 186 4.99 -6.33 39.18
CA GLN A 186 5.26 -6.10 40.60
C GLN A 186 4.23 -5.24 41.34
N LEU A 187 3.48 -4.38 40.62
CA LEU A 187 2.35 -3.64 41.18
C LEU A 187 1.00 -4.20 40.70
N LEU A 188 0.80 -4.31 39.38
CA LEU A 188 -0.45 -4.75 38.77
C LEU A 188 -0.16 -5.67 37.58
N GLY A 189 -0.68 -6.90 37.67
CA GLY A 189 -0.50 -7.91 36.63
C GLY A 189 -0.73 -9.32 37.16
N ASN A 190 -1.41 -10.15 36.35
CA ASN A 190 -1.69 -11.55 36.65
C ASN A 190 -0.47 -12.43 36.39
N GLY A 191 -0.36 -13.53 37.14
CA GLY A 191 0.60 -14.59 36.83
C GLY A 191 0.19 -15.35 35.57
N GLY A 192 1.17 -15.76 34.77
CA GLY A 192 0.94 -16.60 33.59
C GLY A 192 0.49 -18.00 33.99
N ASN A 193 -0.35 -18.65 33.17
CA ASN A 193 -0.75 -20.03 33.43
C ASN A 193 0.42 -21.00 33.19
N GLY A 194 0.50 -22.06 33.98
CA GLY A 194 1.41 -23.19 33.72
C GLY A 194 0.95 -23.99 32.50
N GLY A 195 1.90 -24.45 31.69
CA GLY A 195 1.64 -25.28 30.52
C GLY A 195 1.19 -26.69 30.90
N PRO A 196 0.34 -27.34 30.09
CA PRO A 196 -0.07 -28.72 30.34
C PRO A 196 1.10 -29.69 30.17
N GLY A 197 1.10 -30.79 30.92
CA GLY A 197 2.06 -31.89 30.74
C GLY A 197 1.80 -32.65 29.43
N GLY A 198 2.85 -33.19 28.83
CA GLY A 198 2.72 -33.98 27.61
C GLY A 198 2.03 -35.32 27.83
N GLN A 199 1.33 -35.83 26.81
CA GLN A 199 0.63 -37.10 26.90
C GLN A 199 1.59 -38.28 27.11
N ALA A 200 1.10 -39.35 27.74
CA ALA A 200 1.85 -40.57 27.95
C ALA A 200 2.17 -41.30 26.64
N VAL A 201 3.43 -41.70 26.43
CA VAL A 201 3.87 -42.52 25.29
C VAL A 201 4.67 -43.71 25.78
N ALA A 202 4.36 -44.89 25.24
CA ALA A 202 5.03 -46.13 25.62
C ALA A 202 6.53 -46.08 25.29
N GLY A 203 7.38 -46.35 26.30
CA GLY A 203 8.83 -46.27 26.17
C GLY A 203 9.46 -44.94 26.64
N LEU A 204 8.67 -43.87 26.75
CA LEU A 204 9.12 -42.57 27.30
C LEU A 204 8.60 -42.38 28.73
N ASN A 205 9.46 -41.89 29.63
CA ASN A 205 9.16 -41.66 31.06
C ASN A 205 8.38 -42.82 31.76
N GLY A 206 8.71 -44.07 31.40
CA GLY A 206 8.05 -45.26 31.93
C GLY A 206 6.59 -45.45 31.49
N GLY A 207 6.11 -44.73 30.46
CA GLY A 207 4.71 -44.74 30.03
C GLY A 207 3.79 -43.81 30.84
N ASN A 208 4.35 -42.94 31.68
CA ASN A 208 3.57 -41.97 32.46
C ASN A 208 3.34 -40.67 31.67
N PRO A 209 2.22 -39.96 31.89
CA PRO A 209 2.05 -38.61 31.37
C PRO A 209 2.93 -37.60 32.12
N GLY A 210 3.25 -36.49 31.45
CA GLY A 210 3.91 -35.35 32.06
C GLY A 210 3.04 -34.66 33.11
N GLN A 211 3.66 -34.06 34.12
CA GLN A 211 2.97 -33.17 35.06
C GLN A 211 2.74 -31.79 34.41
N GLY A 212 1.66 -31.11 34.78
CA GLY A 212 1.47 -29.72 34.39
C GLY A 212 2.45 -28.79 35.11
N GLY A 213 2.87 -27.71 34.45
CA GLY A 213 3.71 -26.68 35.05
C GLY A 213 2.95 -25.87 36.09
N LEU A 214 3.67 -25.21 36.99
CA LEU A 214 3.07 -24.32 37.99
C LEU A 214 2.62 -23.00 37.36
N GLY A 215 1.52 -22.44 37.87
CA GLY A 215 1.10 -21.08 37.56
C GLY A 215 2.03 -20.04 38.18
N GLY A 216 2.20 -18.91 37.50
CA GLY A 216 3.03 -17.81 37.95
C GLY A 216 2.43 -17.03 39.12
N THR A 217 3.29 -16.38 39.91
CA THR A 217 2.87 -15.44 40.96
C THR A 217 2.38 -14.12 40.36
N ALA A 218 1.61 -13.35 41.14
CA ALA A 218 1.05 -12.06 40.73
C ALA A 218 1.44 -10.93 41.69
N GLY A 219 1.31 -9.69 41.22
CA GLY A 219 1.45 -8.49 42.06
C GLY A 219 0.26 -8.28 43.03
N PRO A 220 0.33 -7.28 43.92
CA PRO A 220 -0.68 -7.03 44.95
C PRO A 220 -2.08 -6.69 44.40
N PHE A 221 -2.19 -6.32 43.12
CA PHE A 221 -3.46 -6.08 42.42
C PHE A 221 -3.76 -7.07 41.29
N GLY A 222 -3.10 -8.23 41.25
CA GLY A 222 -3.31 -9.27 40.24
C GLY A 222 -3.69 -10.65 40.82
N HIS A 223 -4.10 -11.55 39.94
CA HIS A 223 -4.42 -12.95 40.26
C HIS A 223 -3.29 -13.89 39.83
N PRO A 224 -2.89 -14.88 40.67
CA PRO A 224 -1.90 -15.88 40.27
C PRO A 224 -2.42 -16.74 39.11
N GLY A 225 -1.50 -17.24 38.29
CA GLY A 225 -1.84 -18.11 37.17
C GLY A 225 -2.37 -19.47 37.63
N SER A 226 -3.19 -20.10 36.79
CA SER A 226 -3.59 -21.50 37.00
C SER A 226 -2.40 -22.44 36.79
N ASN A 227 -2.30 -23.51 37.58
CA ASN A 227 -1.42 -24.63 37.26
C ASN A 227 -1.89 -25.33 35.98
N GLY A 228 -0.94 -25.81 35.18
CA GLY A 228 -1.22 -26.64 34.03
C GLY A 228 -1.84 -27.99 34.42
N GLN A 229 -2.60 -28.58 33.51
CA GLN A 229 -3.15 -29.92 33.68
C GLN A 229 -2.05 -30.98 33.50
N VAL A 230 -2.18 -32.13 34.17
CA VAL A 230 -1.38 -33.31 33.84
C VAL A 230 -1.73 -33.80 32.44
N GLY A 231 -0.75 -34.38 31.73
CA GLY A 231 -0.98 -34.94 30.41
C GLY A 231 -1.99 -36.10 30.43
N ALA A 232 -2.64 -36.35 29.30
CA ALA A 232 -3.51 -37.51 29.16
C ALA A 232 -2.71 -38.81 29.34
N SER A 233 -3.20 -39.71 30.20
CA SER A 233 -2.73 -41.08 30.27
C SER A 233 -2.99 -41.83 28.96
N ALA A 234 -2.15 -42.80 28.64
CA ALA A 234 -2.43 -43.73 27.54
C ALA A 234 -3.78 -44.41 27.78
N ALA A 235 -4.61 -44.50 26.75
CA ALA A 235 -6.00 -44.89 26.91
C ALA A 235 -6.16 -46.37 27.29
N ASP A 236 -6.76 -46.61 28.46
CA ASP A 236 -7.39 -47.89 28.82
C ASP A 236 -8.90 -47.66 29.10
N VAL A 237 -9.71 -48.71 29.05
CA VAL A 237 -11.03 -48.63 28.40
C VAL A 237 -12.21 -48.44 29.37
N THR A 238 -12.60 -47.17 29.62
CA THR A 238 -13.97 -46.70 30.03
C THR A 238 -14.48 -47.16 31.43
N PRO A 239 -15.70 -46.76 31.94
CA PRO A 239 -16.68 -45.74 31.50
C PRO A 239 -17.10 -44.70 32.61
N SER A 240 -18.05 -43.83 32.26
CA SER A 240 -18.46 -42.57 32.93
C SER A 240 -19.60 -42.60 33.97
N HIS A 241 -19.63 -41.65 34.93
CA HIS A 241 -20.84 -40.97 35.46
C HIS A 241 -20.50 -39.55 36.05
N PRO A 242 -21.38 -38.73 36.72
CA PRO A 242 -21.72 -37.37 36.26
C PRO A 242 -21.43 -36.22 37.28
N PRO A 243 -21.68 -34.93 36.94
CA PRO A 243 -21.42 -33.77 37.83
C PRO A 243 -22.64 -33.34 38.68
N GLY A 244 -22.43 -32.47 39.69
CA GLY A 244 -23.53 -31.82 40.42
C GLY A 244 -23.16 -30.67 41.38
N GLY A 245 -23.78 -29.50 41.15
CA GLY A 245 -24.08 -28.43 42.14
C GLY A 245 -22.96 -27.51 42.66
N THR A 246 -23.22 -26.37 43.32
CA THR A 246 -24.32 -25.34 43.25
C THR A 246 -24.00 -24.17 44.22
N ASP A 247 -24.45 -22.94 43.90
CA ASP A 247 -24.61 -21.75 44.80
C ASP A 247 -23.35 -21.17 45.51
N GLY A 248 -23.29 -19.99 46.17
CA GLY A 248 -24.19 -18.83 46.39
C GLY A 248 -23.79 -18.07 47.69
N GLY A 249 -24.05 -16.77 47.97
CA GLY A 249 -24.61 -15.64 47.21
C GLY A 249 -24.90 -14.41 48.14
N GLY A 250 -24.70 -13.16 47.68
CA GLY A 250 -24.89 -11.88 48.45
C GLY A 250 -23.59 -11.17 48.86
N GLY A 251 -23.49 -9.87 49.21
CA GLY A 251 -24.48 -8.77 49.41
C GLY A 251 -24.41 -8.20 50.85
N THR A 252 -24.47 -6.89 51.18
CA THR A 252 -24.59 -5.57 50.49
C THR A 252 -23.86 -4.49 51.36
N GLY A 253 -23.88 -3.14 51.25
CA GLY A 253 -24.47 -2.14 50.32
C GLY A 253 -24.69 -0.75 50.99
N THR A 254 -24.42 0.38 50.27
CA THR A 254 -24.71 1.82 50.61
C THR A 254 -24.02 2.46 51.84
N GLY A 255 -23.68 3.77 51.87
CA GLY A 255 -23.73 4.84 50.86
C GLY A 255 -23.64 6.26 51.47
N GLY A 256 -23.54 7.31 50.62
CA GLY A 256 -23.70 8.72 51.02
C GLY A 256 -22.41 9.57 51.11
N GLY A 257 -22.50 10.87 50.76
CA GLY A 257 -21.40 11.83 50.86
C GLY A 257 -21.81 13.26 50.45
N THR A 258 -20.91 14.22 50.67
CA THR A 258 -20.93 15.61 50.16
C THR A 258 -19.48 16.09 50.00
N GLY A 259 -19.22 17.06 49.14
CA GLY A 259 -17.88 17.63 48.91
C GLY A 259 -17.89 19.15 48.84
N THR A 260 -16.71 19.74 48.57
CA THR A 260 -16.54 21.15 48.21
C THR A 260 -15.45 21.26 47.13
N GLU A 261 -15.59 22.23 46.24
CA GLU A 261 -14.87 22.33 44.97
C GLU A 261 -13.49 23.04 45.08
N GLY A 262 -12.66 22.92 44.03
CA GLY A 262 -11.34 23.56 44.00
C GLY A 262 -10.57 23.42 42.69
N GLY A 263 -11.09 23.92 41.57
CA GLY A 263 -10.36 24.06 40.31
C GLY A 263 -11.09 23.50 39.09
N THR A 264 -11.65 24.38 38.26
CA THR A 264 -12.27 24.00 36.99
C THR A 264 -11.24 24.02 35.86
N GLY A 265 -10.90 22.85 35.36
CA GLY A 265 -10.34 22.66 34.02
C GLY A 265 -10.94 21.38 33.46
N THR A 266 -11.64 21.47 32.32
CA THR A 266 -11.96 20.28 31.53
C THR A 266 -10.66 19.72 30.97
N GLY A 267 -10.47 18.41 31.00
CA GLY A 267 -9.36 17.73 30.35
C GLY A 267 -9.46 17.86 28.83
N LEU A 268 -9.07 19.00 28.28
CA LEU A 268 -9.04 19.30 26.85
C LEU A 268 -7.75 20.04 26.54
N ASP A 269 -6.83 19.35 25.87
CA ASP A 269 -5.56 19.90 25.42
C ASP A 269 -5.65 20.19 23.92
N ALA A 270 -5.10 21.30 23.43
CA ALA A 270 -5.03 21.58 22.00
C ALA A 270 -3.63 22.04 21.61
N THR A 271 -3.00 21.30 20.69
CA THR A 271 -1.68 21.63 20.15
C THR A 271 -1.82 22.23 18.76
N TYR A 272 -1.19 23.39 18.54
CA TYR A 272 -1.14 24.07 17.25
C TYR A 272 0.19 23.81 16.54
N ALA A 273 0.14 23.49 15.25
CA ALA A 273 1.33 23.34 14.41
C ALA A 273 1.11 23.88 12.99
N VAL A 274 2.11 24.58 12.45
CA VAL A 274 2.22 24.90 11.01
C VAL A 274 2.78 23.68 10.29
N THR A 275 2.16 23.25 9.19
CA THR A 275 2.61 22.10 8.39
C THR A 275 3.26 22.51 7.06
N SER A 276 2.96 23.70 6.54
CA SER A 276 3.65 24.32 5.40
C SER A 276 3.46 25.84 5.45
N GLN A 277 4.43 26.62 4.95
CA GLN A 277 4.38 28.09 4.92
C GLN A 277 5.09 28.65 3.68
N TRP A 278 4.51 29.72 3.11
CA TRP A 278 5.06 30.49 1.99
C TRP A 278 4.76 32.00 2.17
N ASP A 279 5.27 32.84 1.27
CA ASP A 279 5.25 34.31 1.41
C ASP A 279 3.84 34.93 1.55
N THR A 280 2.81 34.26 1.02
CA THR A 280 1.42 34.74 0.98
C THR A 280 0.43 33.86 1.75
N GLY A 281 0.90 32.81 2.43
CA GLY A 281 0.02 31.95 3.23
C GLY A 281 0.73 30.82 3.97
N TYR A 282 -0.06 30.00 4.66
CA TYR A 282 0.40 28.79 5.32
C TYR A 282 -0.74 27.78 5.48
N VAL A 283 -0.38 26.52 5.74
CA VAL A 283 -1.30 25.49 6.25
C VAL A 283 -0.92 25.19 7.69
N ALA A 284 -1.91 25.13 8.56
CA ALA A 284 -1.76 24.79 9.96
C ALA A 284 -2.88 23.87 10.45
N LYS A 285 -2.69 23.32 11.66
CA LYS A 285 -3.69 22.48 12.33
C LYS A 285 -3.73 22.70 13.83
N TYR A 286 -4.91 22.52 14.40
CA TYR A 286 -5.11 22.22 15.81
C TYR A 286 -5.40 20.72 15.96
N THR A 287 -4.58 20.01 16.74
CA THR A 287 -4.92 18.66 17.24
C THR A 287 -5.43 18.81 18.67
N VAL A 288 -6.67 18.41 18.91
CA VAL A 288 -7.38 18.57 20.19
C VAL A 288 -7.61 17.20 20.81
N THR A 289 -7.12 17.00 22.02
CA THR A 289 -7.17 15.75 22.80
C THR A 289 -8.23 15.84 23.88
N ASN A 290 -9.09 14.82 23.99
CA ASN A 290 -9.95 14.64 25.15
C ASN A 290 -9.20 13.92 26.27
N SER A 291 -8.62 14.70 27.19
CA SER A 291 -7.93 14.22 28.39
C SER A 291 -8.89 13.96 29.57
N ASP A 292 -10.19 14.26 29.44
CA ASP A 292 -11.22 13.95 30.44
C ASP A 292 -11.64 12.47 30.44
N SER A 293 -12.21 12.02 31.57
CA SER A 293 -12.70 10.65 31.75
C SER A 293 -14.10 10.38 31.15
N THR A 294 -14.72 11.36 30.49
CA THR A 294 -16.01 11.21 29.80
C THR A 294 -15.90 11.61 28.32
N ALA A 295 -16.74 11.05 27.46
CA ALA A 295 -16.68 11.33 26.02
C ALA A 295 -17.23 12.73 25.71
N LEU A 296 -16.42 13.57 25.06
CA LEU A 296 -16.84 14.91 24.63
C LEU A 296 -17.77 14.79 23.43
N GLY A 297 -19.02 15.26 23.56
CA GLY A 297 -20.03 15.23 22.50
C GLY A 297 -19.78 16.28 21.41
N ALA A 298 -20.70 17.23 21.28
CA ALA A 298 -20.47 18.39 20.41
C ALA A 298 -19.28 19.22 20.92
N TRP A 299 -18.45 19.68 19.99
CA TRP A 299 -17.25 20.46 20.29
C TRP A 299 -17.18 21.72 19.43
N LYS A 300 -16.53 22.74 19.97
CA LYS A 300 -16.35 24.05 19.37
C LYS A 300 -14.95 24.56 19.73
N LEU A 301 -14.06 24.58 18.75
CA LEU A 301 -12.75 25.22 18.81
C LEU A 301 -12.91 26.68 18.38
N GLU A 302 -12.33 27.61 19.12
CA GLU A 302 -12.33 29.04 18.79
C GLU A 302 -10.91 29.60 18.91
N PHE A 303 -10.51 30.47 17.97
CA PHE A 303 -9.20 31.16 17.98
C PHE A 303 -9.26 32.48 17.20
N ASP A 304 -8.35 33.40 17.49
CA ASP A 304 -8.18 34.66 16.77
C ASP A 304 -6.96 34.59 15.83
N LEU A 305 -7.08 35.11 14.60
CA LEU A 305 -5.93 35.40 13.74
C LEU A 305 -5.55 36.90 13.79
N PRO A 306 -4.25 37.25 13.78
CA PRO A 306 -3.77 38.61 13.56
C PRO A 306 -4.39 39.32 12.33
N GLN A 307 -4.50 40.65 12.38
CA GLN A 307 -4.86 41.45 11.21
C GLN A 307 -3.86 41.21 10.06
N GLY A 308 -4.38 41.09 8.84
CA GLY A 308 -3.60 40.73 7.66
C GLY A 308 -3.53 39.23 7.38
N GLN A 309 -4.09 38.39 8.26
CA GLN A 309 -4.32 36.97 8.02
C GLN A 309 -5.82 36.66 7.87
N SER A 310 -6.17 35.66 7.07
CA SER A 310 -7.52 35.09 7.02
C SER A 310 -7.54 33.62 6.61
N VAL A 311 -8.38 32.81 7.25
CA VAL A 311 -8.61 31.41 6.84
C VAL A 311 -9.31 31.39 5.48
N THR A 312 -8.71 30.71 4.50
CA THR A 312 -9.26 30.53 3.14
C THR A 312 -9.99 29.20 2.97
N SER A 313 -9.57 28.16 3.68
CA SER A 313 -10.20 26.83 3.70
C SER A 313 -9.94 26.15 5.05
N ALA A 314 -10.83 25.25 5.45
CA ALA A 314 -10.69 24.46 6.68
C ALA A 314 -11.38 23.10 6.54
N TRP A 315 -10.89 22.10 7.27
CA TRP A 315 -11.37 20.72 7.28
C TRP A 315 -11.29 20.10 8.68
N GLY A 316 -12.03 19.01 8.90
CA GLY A 316 -12.20 18.40 10.23
C GLY A 316 -13.30 19.04 11.08
N GLY A 317 -13.99 20.06 10.58
CA GLY A 317 -15.18 20.66 11.21
C GLY A 317 -15.71 21.86 10.45
N ARG A 318 -16.89 22.36 10.84
CA ARG A 318 -17.56 23.46 10.16
C ARG A 318 -17.03 24.82 10.65
N LEU A 319 -16.32 25.53 9.77
CA LEU A 319 -15.82 26.88 9.99
C LEU A 319 -16.94 27.94 9.98
N VAL A 320 -16.83 28.92 10.87
CA VAL A 320 -17.51 30.22 10.87
C VAL A 320 -16.48 31.29 11.23
N SER A 321 -16.59 32.49 10.68
CA SER A 321 -15.69 33.60 10.96
C SER A 321 -16.45 34.89 11.23
N ASP A 322 -16.01 35.67 12.22
CA ASP A 322 -16.44 37.05 12.45
C ASP A 322 -15.19 37.95 12.59
N GLY A 323 -14.88 38.68 11.52
CA GLY A 323 -13.64 39.45 11.41
C GLY A 323 -12.40 38.57 11.53
N THR A 324 -11.64 38.76 12.61
CA THR A 324 -10.44 37.99 12.96
C THR A 324 -10.72 36.74 13.80
N HIS A 325 -11.94 36.60 14.32
CA HIS A 325 -12.33 35.48 15.18
C HIS A 325 -12.84 34.30 14.33
N TYR A 326 -12.34 33.10 14.62
CA TYR A 326 -12.68 31.88 13.92
C TYR A 326 -13.23 30.84 14.87
N THR A 327 -14.40 30.30 14.53
CA THR A 327 -15.05 29.20 15.23
C THR A 327 -15.10 27.98 14.31
N VAL A 328 -14.55 26.84 14.74
CA VAL A 328 -14.75 25.54 14.08
C VAL A 328 -15.55 24.65 15.01
N ALA A 329 -16.69 24.15 14.53
CA ALA A 329 -17.59 23.32 15.32
C ALA A 329 -17.78 21.92 14.72
N SER A 330 -18.05 20.94 15.59
CA SER A 330 -18.49 19.60 15.21
C SER A 330 -19.76 19.64 14.37
N GLU A 331 -19.78 18.89 13.27
CA GLU A 331 -20.98 18.79 12.42
C GLU A 331 -22.13 18.03 13.10
N ALA A 332 -23.36 18.26 12.64
CA ALA A 332 -24.56 17.64 13.20
C ALA A 332 -24.60 16.13 12.90
N GLY A 333 -24.15 15.31 13.87
CA GLY A 333 -24.00 13.86 13.73
C GLY A 333 -22.57 13.36 13.94
N ALA A 334 -21.60 14.26 14.14
CA ALA A 334 -20.24 13.91 14.54
C ALA A 334 -20.24 12.98 15.78
N GLN A 335 -19.35 11.99 15.79
CA GLN A 335 -19.25 11.06 16.91
C GLN A 335 -18.53 11.72 18.11
N PRO A 336 -18.93 11.41 19.35
CA PRO A 336 -18.23 11.91 20.53
C PRO A 336 -16.76 11.46 20.58
N ILE A 337 -15.87 12.36 20.96
CA ILE A 337 -14.46 12.07 21.18
C ILE A 337 -14.33 11.32 22.50
N ALA A 338 -13.98 10.05 22.46
CA ALA A 338 -13.81 9.24 23.67
C ALA A 338 -12.61 9.72 24.52
N PRO A 339 -12.56 9.38 25.83
CA PRO A 339 -11.39 9.61 26.68
C PRO A 339 -10.08 9.12 26.04
N GLY A 340 -9.04 9.96 26.11
CA GLY A 340 -7.73 9.72 25.51
C GLY A 340 -7.66 9.88 23.98
N GLN A 341 -8.76 10.15 23.28
CA GLN A 341 -8.77 10.31 21.82
C GLN A 341 -8.53 11.75 21.39
N SER A 342 -7.98 11.91 20.19
CA SER A 342 -7.72 13.21 19.57
C SER A 342 -8.50 13.38 18.28
N PHE A 343 -8.91 14.61 17.96
CA PHE A 343 -9.33 15.00 16.61
C PHE A 343 -8.40 16.10 16.08
N THR A 344 -8.40 16.32 14.77
CA THR A 344 -7.59 17.37 14.14
C THR A 344 -8.45 18.24 13.24
N VAL A 345 -8.35 19.56 13.44
CA VAL A 345 -8.89 20.59 12.55
C VAL A 345 -7.70 21.17 11.78
N GLY A 346 -7.73 21.04 10.45
CA GLY A 346 -6.74 21.65 9.56
C GLY A 346 -7.31 22.87 8.85
N PHE A 347 -6.47 23.86 8.54
CA PHE A 347 -6.89 25.07 7.87
C PHE A 347 -5.74 25.75 7.12
N GLN A 348 -6.08 26.35 5.98
CA GLN A 348 -5.19 27.17 5.18
C GLN A 348 -5.47 28.65 5.46
N VAL A 349 -4.42 29.44 5.60
CA VAL A 349 -4.48 30.88 5.87
C VAL A 349 -3.77 31.63 4.76
N ALA A 350 -4.43 32.64 4.18
CA ALA A 350 -3.77 33.68 3.41
C ALA A 350 -3.19 34.72 4.39
N GLN A 351 -1.96 35.16 4.16
CA GLN A 351 -1.29 36.15 5.01
C GLN A 351 -0.70 37.31 4.20
N THR A 352 -0.65 38.48 4.82
CA THR A 352 0.01 39.69 4.31
C THR A 352 0.99 40.21 5.35
N GLY A 353 2.29 40.10 5.04
CA GLY A 353 3.38 40.37 5.98
C GLY A 353 3.85 39.12 6.73
N THR A 354 4.56 39.33 7.84
CA THR A 354 5.21 38.25 8.59
C THR A 354 4.21 37.34 9.30
N TYR A 355 4.43 36.03 9.23
CA TYR A 355 3.71 35.03 10.01
C TYR A 355 3.72 35.33 11.52
N ALA A 356 2.56 35.13 12.15
CA ALA A 356 2.36 35.08 13.58
C ALA A 356 1.28 34.01 13.90
N PRO A 357 1.40 33.27 15.01
CA PRO A 357 0.46 32.20 15.36
C PRO A 357 -0.91 32.75 15.81
N PRO A 358 -1.98 31.92 15.77
CA PRO A 358 -3.27 32.28 16.34
C PRO A 358 -3.18 32.52 17.85
N THR A 359 -4.06 33.37 18.37
CA THR A 359 -4.17 33.69 19.81
C THR A 359 -5.54 33.31 20.36
N ASN A 360 -5.70 33.40 21.69
CA ASN A 360 -6.97 33.20 22.40
C ASN A 360 -7.66 31.86 22.12
N ALA A 361 -6.89 30.82 21.85
CA ALA A 361 -7.40 29.48 21.58
C ALA A 361 -8.21 28.95 22.79
N VAL A 362 -9.46 28.56 22.54
CA VAL A 362 -10.32 27.90 23.52
C VAL A 362 -11.04 26.71 22.88
N VAL A 363 -11.32 25.67 23.65
CA VAL A 363 -12.20 24.55 23.25
C VAL A 363 -13.39 24.51 24.21
N ASN A 364 -14.60 24.56 23.67
CA ASN A 364 -15.85 24.68 24.42
C ASN A 364 -15.84 25.84 25.46
N GLY A 365 -15.11 26.92 25.15
CA GLY A 365 -14.95 28.09 26.02
C GLY A 365 -13.91 27.95 27.13
N GLN A 366 -13.12 26.87 27.17
CA GLN A 366 -12.01 26.67 28.11
C GLN A 366 -10.67 26.93 27.42
N PRO A 367 -9.74 27.69 28.03
CA PRO A 367 -8.44 28.01 27.44
C PRO A 367 -7.54 26.77 27.35
N VAL A 368 -6.90 26.59 26.19
CA VAL A 368 -6.08 25.41 25.89
C VAL A 368 -4.60 25.77 25.79
N THR A 369 -3.76 25.04 26.52
CA THR A 369 -2.29 25.25 26.53
C THR A 369 -1.60 24.43 25.44
N GLY A 370 -1.38 25.05 24.27
CA GLY A 370 -0.59 24.49 23.17
C GLY A 370 0.72 25.25 22.96
N GLY A 371 1.86 24.55 23.03
CA GLY A 371 3.17 25.12 22.69
C GLY A 371 3.33 25.29 21.18
N THR A 372 3.70 26.49 20.72
CA THR A 372 3.94 26.77 19.29
C THR A 372 5.21 26.07 18.81
N THR A 373 5.08 25.13 17.87
CA THR A 373 6.22 24.67 17.07
C THR A 373 6.60 25.77 16.06
N PRO A 374 7.87 26.20 15.96
CA PRO A 374 8.29 27.14 14.92
C PRO A 374 8.09 26.56 13.52
N PRO A 375 7.75 27.37 12.51
CA PRO A 375 7.72 26.90 11.12
C PRO A 375 9.13 26.51 10.65
N PRO A 376 9.24 25.63 9.63
CA PRO A 376 10.51 25.36 8.97
C PRO A 376 11.14 26.67 8.43
N VAL A 377 12.39 26.96 8.80
CA VAL A 377 13.07 28.18 8.37
C VAL A 377 13.52 28.07 6.91
N THR A 378 12.98 28.94 6.05
CA THR A 378 13.37 29.05 4.65
C THR A 378 14.83 29.49 4.51
N PRO A 379 15.64 28.84 3.65
CA PRO A 379 16.96 29.35 3.28
C PRO A 379 16.87 30.74 2.61
N PRO A 380 17.87 31.61 2.81
CA PRO A 380 17.82 32.98 2.29
C PRO A 380 17.97 33.03 0.77
N VAL A 381 17.11 33.83 0.12
CA VAL A 381 17.15 34.07 -1.33
C VAL A 381 18.43 34.81 -1.73
N VAL A 382 19.14 34.29 -2.73
CA VAL A 382 20.31 34.91 -3.36
C VAL A 382 19.90 35.48 -4.72
N PRO A 383 20.27 36.74 -5.07
CA PRO A 383 19.92 37.32 -6.37
C PRO A 383 20.63 36.61 -7.54
N PRO A 384 20.07 36.68 -8.77
CA PRO A 384 20.51 35.85 -9.89
C PRO A 384 21.94 36.18 -10.34
N VAL A 385 22.78 35.14 -10.38
CA VAL A 385 24.09 35.16 -11.04
C VAL A 385 23.97 34.57 -12.45
N THR A 386 24.56 35.23 -13.43
CA THR A 386 24.65 34.71 -14.81
C THR A 386 25.53 33.46 -14.86
N PRO A 387 25.15 32.42 -15.64
CA PRO A 387 25.88 31.16 -15.67
C PRO A 387 27.28 31.34 -16.28
N PRO A 388 28.35 30.83 -15.63
CA PRO A 388 29.65 30.62 -16.27
C PRO A 388 29.57 29.51 -17.33
N PRO A 389 30.58 29.39 -18.23
CA PRO A 389 30.64 28.28 -19.19
C PRO A 389 30.71 26.92 -18.48
N VAL A 390 29.90 25.96 -18.96
CA VAL A 390 29.83 24.60 -18.41
C VAL A 390 31.17 23.85 -18.61
N PRO A 391 31.82 23.34 -17.54
CA PRO A 391 32.89 22.36 -17.65
C PRO A 391 32.30 21.00 -18.01
N SER A 392 32.85 20.31 -19.00
CA SER A 392 32.29 19.03 -19.49
C SER A 392 32.58 17.84 -18.57
N GLY A 393 31.53 17.12 -18.17
CA GLY A 393 31.58 15.78 -17.57
C GLY A 393 30.92 15.66 -16.18
N PRO A 394 30.45 14.46 -15.79
CA PRO A 394 30.46 13.20 -16.55
C PRO A 394 29.31 13.12 -17.58
N THR A 395 29.27 12.04 -18.36
CA THR A 395 28.11 11.67 -19.18
C THR A 395 27.02 11.06 -18.30
N THR A 396 25.77 11.40 -18.61
CA THR A 396 24.55 10.74 -18.14
C THR A 396 24.53 9.26 -18.55
N THR A 397 23.82 8.43 -17.79
CA THR A 397 23.68 6.98 -18.02
C THR A 397 22.24 6.50 -17.77
N GLY A 398 21.27 7.41 -17.94
CA GLY A 398 19.84 7.08 -17.86
C GLY A 398 19.27 6.82 -19.25
N GLN A 399 18.16 6.10 -19.30
CA GLN A 399 17.60 5.52 -20.52
C GLN A 399 16.15 5.98 -20.76
N PHE A 400 15.76 6.26 -21.99
CA PHE A 400 14.36 6.46 -22.39
C PHE A 400 13.79 5.13 -22.91
N SER A 401 12.64 4.68 -22.40
CA SER A 401 12.02 3.43 -22.87
C SER A 401 10.49 3.49 -22.73
N PRO A 402 9.77 4.10 -23.68
CA PRO A 402 8.32 4.21 -23.62
C PRO A 402 7.65 2.82 -23.69
N TYR A 403 6.46 2.71 -23.10
CA TYR A 403 5.65 1.49 -23.20
C TYR A 403 5.06 1.33 -24.62
N VAL A 404 4.88 0.09 -25.06
CA VAL A 404 4.17 -0.29 -26.29
C VAL A 404 3.13 -1.34 -25.94
N ASP A 405 1.86 -1.11 -26.30
CA ASP A 405 0.79 -2.10 -26.12
C ASP A 405 0.86 -3.17 -27.24
N MET A 406 1.44 -4.32 -26.90
CA MET A 406 1.60 -5.47 -27.81
C MET A 406 0.27 -6.11 -28.25
N SER A 407 -0.87 -5.71 -27.65
CA SER A 407 -2.21 -6.16 -28.03
C SER A 407 -2.97 -5.17 -28.91
N LEU A 408 -2.49 -3.93 -29.06
CA LEU A 408 -3.20 -2.84 -29.72
C LEU A 408 -3.21 -2.99 -31.25
N TRP A 409 -4.37 -2.73 -31.88
CA TRP A 409 -4.48 -2.59 -33.32
C TRP A 409 -4.49 -1.11 -33.74
N PRO A 410 -3.69 -0.68 -34.74
CA PRO A 410 -2.71 -1.46 -35.51
C PRO A 410 -1.43 -1.76 -34.71
N GLN A 411 -0.61 -2.71 -35.19
CA GLN A 411 0.71 -2.96 -34.60
C GLN A 411 1.58 -1.70 -34.63
N PHE A 412 2.31 -1.45 -33.54
CA PHE A 412 3.25 -0.36 -33.41
C PHE A 412 4.36 -0.42 -34.49
N ASP A 413 4.66 0.73 -35.10
CA ASP A 413 5.68 0.84 -36.15
C ASP A 413 7.06 1.11 -35.55
N TYR A 414 7.72 0.02 -35.14
CA TYR A 414 9.11 0.03 -34.66
C TYR A 414 10.12 0.62 -35.65
N THR A 415 9.83 0.69 -36.96
CA THR A 415 10.75 1.26 -37.97
C THR A 415 10.64 2.78 -38.01
N THR A 416 9.42 3.33 -37.89
CA THR A 416 9.24 4.78 -37.72
C THR A 416 9.63 5.24 -36.31
N ALA A 417 9.47 4.39 -35.29
CA ALA A 417 9.87 4.68 -33.91
C ALA A 417 11.38 4.93 -33.75
N THR A 418 12.24 4.00 -34.17
CA THR A 418 13.71 4.19 -34.12
C THR A 418 14.17 5.27 -35.11
N GLY A 419 13.61 5.27 -36.33
CA GLY A 419 14.08 6.13 -37.41
C GLY A 419 13.63 7.61 -37.35
N ALA A 420 12.47 7.89 -36.75
CA ALA A 420 11.87 9.23 -36.74
C ALA A 420 11.36 9.69 -35.36
N GLY A 421 11.16 8.78 -34.40
CA GLY A 421 10.78 9.10 -33.02
C GLY A 421 11.92 9.02 -32.00
N GLY A 422 13.12 8.59 -32.41
CA GLY A 422 14.28 8.46 -31.53
C GLY A 422 14.21 7.30 -30.52
N ILE A 423 13.25 6.39 -30.67
CA ILE A 423 12.97 5.33 -29.69
C ILE A 423 13.89 4.12 -29.93
N ASP A 424 15.11 4.15 -29.40
CA ASP A 424 16.07 3.03 -29.45
C ASP A 424 15.79 1.93 -28.41
N HIS A 425 14.86 2.16 -27.47
CA HIS A 425 14.49 1.19 -26.44
C HIS A 425 12.99 1.21 -26.11
N VAL A 426 12.40 0.07 -25.68
CA VAL A 426 10.95 -0.05 -25.40
C VAL A 426 10.61 -0.96 -24.22
N MET A 427 9.50 -0.67 -23.54
CA MET A 427 8.85 -1.58 -22.57
C MET A 427 7.63 -2.23 -23.22
N LEU A 428 7.65 -3.55 -23.40
CA LEU A 428 6.58 -4.28 -24.08
C LEU A 428 5.50 -4.71 -23.07
N GLY A 429 4.33 -4.07 -23.13
CA GLY A 429 3.19 -4.32 -22.26
C GLY A 429 2.09 -5.16 -22.94
N PHE A 430 1.43 -6.11 -22.29
CA PHE A 430 1.75 -6.73 -20.99
C PHE A 430 1.52 -8.24 -21.04
N ILE A 431 2.40 -9.00 -20.39
CA ILE A 431 2.20 -10.42 -20.11
C ILE A 431 1.32 -10.59 -18.86
N VAL A 432 0.21 -11.28 -19.04
CA VAL A 432 -0.77 -11.63 -18.00
C VAL A 432 -1.11 -13.13 -18.04
N SER A 433 -1.97 -13.59 -17.14
CA SER A 433 -2.44 -14.98 -17.10
C SER A 433 -3.53 -15.24 -18.14
N ASP A 434 -3.38 -16.29 -18.96
CA ASP A 434 -4.53 -16.91 -19.62
C ASP A 434 -5.44 -17.64 -18.59
N ALA A 435 -6.58 -18.16 -19.05
CA ALA A 435 -7.53 -18.92 -18.23
C ALA A 435 -6.98 -20.24 -17.64
N ASN A 436 -5.72 -20.60 -17.94
CA ASN A 436 -5.00 -21.77 -17.42
C ASN A 436 -3.73 -21.36 -16.62
N GLY A 437 -3.52 -20.07 -16.36
CA GLY A 437 -2.33 -19.53 -15.69
C GLY A 437 -1.05 -19.56 -16.53
N ASN A 438 -1.14 -19.59 -17.87
CA ASN A 438 -0.01 -19.43 -18.80
C ASN A 438 0.28 -17.95 -19.10
N PRO A 439 1.51 -17.58 -19.51
CA PRO A 439 1.81 -16.25 -20.01
C PRO A 439 1.09 -15.99 -21.34
N SER A 440 0.36 -14.89 -21.43
CA SER A 440 -0.35 -14.44 -22.63
C SER A 440 -0.37 -12.91 -22.70
N TRP A 441 -0.20 -12.33 -23.88
CA TRP A 441 -0.25 -10.89 -24.11
C TRP A 441 -1.69 -10.40 -24.04
N GLY A 442 -2.02 -9.61 -23.01
CA GLY A 442 -3.37 -9.09 -22.75
C GLY A 442 -4.47 -10.16 -22.65
N THR A 443 -4.12 -11.42 -22.36
CA THR A 443 -4.92 -12.65 -22.56
C THR A 443 -5.22 -13.05 -24.01
N TYR A 444 -5.17 -12.12 -24.97
CA TYR A 444 -5.52 -12.34 -26.37
C TYR A 444 -4.56 -13.25 -27.15
N TYR A 445 -3.25 -13.11 -26.93
CA TYR A 445 -2.24 -13.75 -27.77
C TYR A 445 -1.21 -14.55 -26.95
N GLY A 446 -1.14 -15.86 -27.19
CA GLY A 446 -0.08 -16.70 -26.62
C GLY A 446 1.30 -16.28 -27.13
N LEU A 447 2.36 -16.61 -26.38
CA LEU A 447 3.74 -16.14 -26.63
C LEU A 447 4.26 -16.33 -28.07
N ASN A 448 3.77 -17.36 -28.77
CA ASN A 448 4.19 -17.75 -30.12
C ASN A 448 3.11 -17.49 -31.20
N ASP A 449 2.14 -16.60 -30.92
CA ASP A 449 1.09 -16.25 -31.88
C ASP A 449 1.64 -15.54 -33.14
N PRO A 450 1.07 -15.74 -34.34
CA PRO A 450 1.44 -14.99 -35.56
C PRO A 450 1.44 -13.46 -35.40
N TRP A 451 0.57 -12.91 -34.55
CA TRP A 451 0.55 -11.48 -34.21
C TRP A 451 1.81 -11.06 -33.46
N VAL A 452 2.09 -11.74 -32.35
CA VAL A 452 3.22 -11.45 -31.46
C VAL A 452 4.54 -11.68 -32.17
N THR A 453 4.65 -12.79 -32.91
CA THR A 453 5.87 -13.11 -33.68
C THR A 453 6.11 -12.11 -34.82
N SER A 454 5.06 -11.54 -35.43
CA SER A 454 5.17 -10.39 -36.34
C SER A 454 5.73 -9.15 -35.64
N ALA A 455 5.17 -8.77 -34.49
CA ALA A 455 5.63 -7.60 -33.72
C ALA A 455 7.09 -7.74 -33.25
N MET A 456 7.48 -8.89 -32.68
CA MET A 456 8.86 -9.16 -32.29
C MET A 456 9.84 -9.18 -33.48
N THR A 457 9.38 -9.61 -34.67
CA THR A 457 10.18 -9.52 -35.90
C THR A 457 10.34 -8.07 -36.35
N ALA A 458 9.28 -7.25 -36.26
CA ALA A 458 9.32 -5.83 -36.61
C ALA A 458 10.24 -5.04 -35.67
N LEU A 459 10.17 -5.29 -34.36
CA LEU A 459 11.10 -4.78 -33.34
C LEU A 459 12.57 -5.08 -33.72
N GLN A 460 12.89 -6.34 -34.01
CA GLN A 460 14.23 -6.76 -34.43
C GLN A 460 14.71 -6.13 -35.75
N HIS A 461 13.79 -5.70 -36.64
CA HIS A 461 14.14 -4.98 -37.86
C HIS A 461 14.26 -3.46 -37.65
N GLY A 462 13.48 -2.88 -36.72
CA GLY A 462 13.58 -1.48 -36.32
C GLY A 462 14.88 -1.19 -35.57
N GLY A 463 15.33 -2.15 -34.74
CA GLY A 463 16.62 -2.13 -34.06
C GLY A 463 16.55 -1.84 -32.56
N ALA A 464 15.38 -1.52 -32.02
CA ALA A 464 15.22 -1.17 -30.60
C ALA A 464 15.41 -2.38 -29.66
N ASP A 465 15.99 -2.14 -28.50
CA ASP A 465 16.20 -3.13 -27.44
C ASP A 465 15.08 -3.06 -26.37
N ALA A 466 14.64 -4.20 -25.86
CA ALA A 466 13.34 -4.34 -25.21
C ALA A 466 13.39 -4.91 -23.79
N THR A 467 12.46 -4.43 -22.97
CA THR A 467 12.12 -4.97 -21.64
C THR A 467 10.73 -5.59 -21.72
N ILE A 468 10.51 -6.79 -21.16
CA ILE A 468 9.17 -7.42 -21.12
C ILE A 468 8.47 -7.02 -19.82
N SER A 469 7.30 -6.41 -19.92
CA SER A 469 6.48 -6.07 -18.75
C SER A 469 5.41 -7.11 -18.45
N PHE A 470 5.21 -7.39 -17.15
CA PHE A 470 4.24 -8.34 -16.61
C PHE A 470 3.25 -7.61 -15.70
N GLY A 471 1.94 -7.78 -15.95
CA GLY A 471 0.87 -7.19 -15.14
C GLY A 471 0.16 -6.02 -15.82
N GLY A 472 0.20 -4.84 -15.19
CA GLY A 472 -0.57 -3.66 -15.59
C GLY A 472 -2.06 -3.70 -15.20
N ALA A 473 -2.79 -2.61 -15.46
CA ALA A 473 -4.13 -2.30 -14.95
C ALA A 473 -5.28 -3.26 -15.33
N ALA A 474 -5.02 -4.30 -16.12
CA ALA A 474 -6.05 -5.17 -16.68
C ALA A 474 -5.66 -6.65 -16.68
N ASN A 475 -6.65 -7.51 -16.44
CA ASN A 475 -6.54 -8.96 -16.29
C ASN A 475 -5.81 -9.36 -14.98
N GLN A 476 -5.45 -10.65 -14.87
CA GLN A 476 -4.81 -11.23 -13.69
C GLN A 476 -3.33 -11.49 -13.97
N GLU A 477 -2.42 -10.85 -13.25
CA GLU A 477 -0.99 -11.09 -13.40
C GLU A 477 -0.59 -12.52 -12.93
N LEU A 478 0.57 -13.02 -13.38
CA LEU A 478 0.94 -14.44 -13.24
C LEU A 478 1.07 -14.95 -11.80
N ALA A 479 1.49 -14.15 -10.83
CA ALA A 479 1.70 -14.59 -9.45
C ALA A 479 0.39 -14.73 -8.64
N LEU A 480 -0.67 -13.99 -9.00
CA LEU A 480 -2.03 -14.20 -8.48
C LEU A 480 -2.58 -15.58 -8.88
N THR A 481 -2.43 -15.98 -10.15
CA THR A 481 -2.95 -17.28 -10.64
C THR A 481 -2.04 -18.47 -10.34
N ASN A 482 -0.72 -18.30 -10.33
CA ASN A 482 0.24 -19.38 -10.07
C ASN A 482 0.59 -19.46 -8.58
N THR A 483 -0.04 -20.40 -7.88
CA THR A 483 0.08 -20.58 -6.42
C THR A 483 1.37 -21.28 -5.96
N SER A 484 2.27 -21.68 -6.87
CA SER A 484 3.58 -22.27 -6.57
C SER A 484 4.70 -21.40 -7.14
N VAL A 485 5.72 -21.14 -6.31
CA VAL A 485 6.95 -20.45 -6.72
C VAL A 485 7.62 -21.17 -7.90
N GLN A 486 7.70 -22.51 -7.85
CA GLN A 486 8.36 -23.32 -8.87
C GLN A 486 7.62 -23.22 -10.22
N THR A 487 6.29 -23.26 -10.20
CA THR A 487 5.49 -23.03 -11.41
C THR A 487 5.68 -21.61 -11.92
N LEU A 488 5.59 -20.60 -11.05
CA LEU A 488 5.74 -19.19 -11.42
C LEU A 488 7.12 -18.87 -12.02
N THR A 489 8.21 -19.39 -11.43
CA THR A 489 9.56 -19.30 -12.00
C THR A 489 9.61 -19.91 -13.40
N ALA A 490 9.01 -21.09 -13.61
CA ALA A 490 8.97 -21.72 -14.94
C ALA A 490 8.12 -20.92 -15.95
N LYS A 491 7.06 -20.23 -15.51
CA LYS A 491 6.23 -19.36 -16.36
C LYS A 491 7.03 -18.14 -16.82
N TYR A 492 7.68 -17.42 -15.90
CA TYR A 492 8.56 -16.30 -16.24
C TYR A 492 9.76 -16.75 -17.10
N GLN A 493 10.41 -17.87 -16.75
CA GLN A 493 11.50 -18.44 -17.56
C GLN A 493 11.04 -18.76 -18.99
N SER A 494 9.82 -19.28 -19.18
CA SER A 494 9.31 -19.57 -20.53
C SER A 494 9.14 -18.33 -21.42
N VAL A 495 9.03 -17.13 -20.83
CA VAL A 495 9.01 -15.85 -21.56
C VAL A 495 10.43 -15.44 -21.97
N ILE A 496 11.39 -15.53 -21.04
CA ILE A 496 12.83 -15.35 -21.33
C ILE A 496 13.27 -16.31 -22.45
N ASP A 497 12.94 -17.60 -22.33
CA ASP A 497 13.31 -18.66 -23.28
C ASP A 497 12.67 -18.46 -24.67
N THR A 498 11.51 -17.80 -24.76
CA THR A 498 10.83 -17.53 -26.04
C THR A 498 11.42 -16.32 -26.78
N TYR A 499 11.84 -15.28 -26.04
CA TYR A 499 12.26 -13.99 -26.66
C TYR A 499 13.76 -13.68 -26.55
N GLY A 500 14.50 -14.36 -25.68
CA GLY A 500 15.92 -14.06 -25.41
C GLY A 500 16.12 -12.75 -24.63
N ILE A 501 15.06 -12.17 -24.07
CA ILE A 501 15.11 -10.91 -23.32
C ILE A 501 15.25 -11.20 -21.83
N HIS A 502 16.25 -10.57 -21.20
CA HIS A 502 16.60 -10.75 -19.78
C HIS A 502 16.27 -9.53 -18.91
N LYS A 503 15.75 -8.44 -19.49
CA LYS A 503 15.22 -7.28 -18.77
C LYS A 503 13.71 -7.49 -18.55
N LEU A 504 13.28 -7.55 -17.30
CA LEU A 504 11.89 -7.80 -16.93
C LEU A 504 11.36 -6.66 -16.08
N ASP A 505 10.20 -6.14 -16.46
CA ASP A 505 9.42 -5.20 -15.67
C ASP A 505 8.22 -5.91 -15.01
N PHE A 506 7.95 -5.59 -13.75
CA PHE A 506 6.82 -6.11 -13.00
C PHE A 506 5.92 -4.95 -12.61
N ASP A 507 4.89 -4.73 -13.41
CA ASP A 507 3.92 -3.66 -13.23
C ASP A 507 2.76 -4.14 -12.34
N ILE A 508 2.83 -3.76 -11.06
CA ILE A 508 1.98 -4.33 -10.00
C ILE A 508 0.96 -3.29 -9.53
N GLU A 509 -0.25 -3.40 -10.06
CA GLU A 509 -1.35 -2.46 -9.84
C GLU A 509 -2.47 -2.98 -8.93
N GLY A 510 -3.21 -2.04 -8.33
CA GLY A 510 -4.45 -2.30 -7.61
C GLY A 510 -4.33 -3.38 -6.53
N ALA A 511 -5.29 -4.32 -6.51
CA ALA A 511 -5.35 -5.36 -5.49
C ALA A 511 -4.11 -6.29 -5.45
N ALA A 512 -3.32 -6.37 -6.53
CA ALA A 512 -2.10 -7.17 -6.56
C ALA A 512 -1.02 -6.63 -5.60
N GLN A 513 -1.05 -5.33 -5.28
CA GLN A 513 -0.15 -4.71 -4.31
C GLN A 513 -0.43 -5.14 -2.86
N ALA A 514 -1.66 -5.58 -2.56
CA ALA A 514 -2.08 -6.00 -1.22
C ALA A 514 -2.00 -7.53 -0.99
N ASP A 515 -2.00 -8.37 -2.04
CA ASP A 515 -1.85 -9.83 -1.90
C ASP A 515 -0.39 -10.19 -1.59
N LEU A 516 -0.05 -10.15 -0.29
CA LEU A 516 1.24 -10.56 0.28
C LEU A 516 1.68 -11.97 -0.16
N GLY A 517 0.73 -12.86 -0.47
CA GLY A 517 1.01 -14.18 -1.01
C GLY A 517 1.60 -14.10 -2.42
N SER A 518 0.97 -13.34 -3.31
CA SER A 518 1.44 -13.09 -4.68
C SER A 518 2.78 -12.37 -4.68
N LEU A 519 2.96 -11.34 -3.84
CA LEU A 519 4.21 -10.60 -3.71
C LEU A 519 5.37 -11.52 -3.27
N THR A 520 5.11 -12.36 -2.28
CA THR A 520 6.12 -13.32 -1.77
C THR A 520 6.44 -14.38 -2.81
N ARG A 521 5.43 -14.93 -3.52
CA ARG A 521 5.64 -15.89 -4.63
C ARG A 521 6.44 -15.27 -5.77
N ARG A 522 6.06 -14.06 -6.20
CA ARG A 522 6.74 -13.26 -7.24
C ARG A 522 8.19 -13.03 -6.89
N SER A 523 8.46 -12.47 -5.72
CA SER A 523 9.82 -12.11 -5.30
C SER A 523 10.74 -13.32 -5.18
N GLN A 524 10.23 -14.45 -4.67
CA GLN A 524 11.00 -15.71 -4.62
C GLN A 524 11.23 -16.31 -6.01
N ALA A 525 10.27 -16.16 -6.93
CA ALA A 525 10.44 -16.59 -8.31
C ALA A 525 11.47 -15.73 -9.06
N ILE A 526 11.44 -14.41 -8.88
CA ILE A 526 12.40 -13.46 -9.46
C ILE A 526 13.81 -13.74 -8.94
N ALA A 527 14.00 -13.86 -7.62
CA ALA A 527 15.32 -14.15 -7.03
C ALA A 527 15.91 -15.49 -7.56
N ALA A 528 15.06 -16.47 -7.85
CA ALA A 528 15.47 -17.71 -8.51
C ALA A 528 15.92 -17.50 -9.97
N LEU A 529 15.20 -16.68 -10.75
CA LEU A 529 15.61 -16.29 -12.12
C LEU A 529 16.95 -15.54 -12.12
N GLN A 530 17.12 -14.56 -11.24
CA GLN A 530 18.37 -13.78 -11.15
C GLN A 530 19.56 -14.66 -10.76
N THR A 531 19.35 -15.62 -9.86
CA THR A 531 20.35 -16.65 -9.51
C THR A 531 20.68 -17.54 -10.72
N ALA A 532 19.67 -18.00 -11.47
CA ALA A 532 19.84 -18.83 -12.66
C ALA A 532 20.56 -18.10 -13.80
N GLY A 533 20.15 -16.87 -14.10
CA GLY A 533 20.76 -15.99 -15.10
C GLY A 533 22.20 -15.64 -14.79
N THR A 534 22.50 -15.29 -13.54
CA THR A 534 23.88 -15.09 -13.07
C THR A 534 24.74 -16.35 -13.24
N THR A 535 24.14 -17.53 -13.05
CA THR A 535 24.83 -18.83 -13.22
C THR A 535 25.02 -19.21 -14.70
N SER A 536 24.13 -18.80 -15.60
CA SER A 536 24.23 -19.07 -17.04
C SER A 536 25.07 -18.04 -17.81
N GLY A 537 25.40 -16.89 -17.20
CA GLY A 537 26.08 -15.77 -17.84
C GLY A 537 25.14 -14.75 -18.49
N HIS A 538 23.83 -14.88 -18.27
CA HIS A 538 22.79 -13.98 -18.77
C HIS A 538 21.96 -13.45 -17.58
N PRO A 539 22.51 -12.51 -16.79
CA PRO A 539 21.83 -11.99 -15.58
C PRO A 539 20.47 -11.39 -15.93
N VAL A 540 19.51 -11.54 -15.01
CA VAL A 540 18.15 -11.03 -15.19
C VAL A 540 18.03 -9.70 -14.45
N GLU A 541 17.72 -8.65 -15.21
CA GLU A 541 17.50 -7.30 -14.73
C GLU A 541 16.02 -7.11 -14.40
N VAL A 542 15.75 -6.34 -13.34
CA VAL A 542 14.41 -6.26 -12.72
C VAL A 542 14.04 -4.81 -12.44
N THR A 543 12.98 -4.37 -13.10
CA THR A 543 12.21 -3.16 -12.78
C THR A 543 10.95 -3.57 -12.03
N PHE A 544 10.54 -2.77 -11.04
CA PHE A 544 9.18 -2.78 -10.51
C PHE A 544 8.48 -1.49 -10.90
N THR A 545 7.39 -1.59 -11.66
CA THR A 545 6.53 -0.47 -12.02
C THR A 545 5.33 -0.43 -11.08
N LEU A 546 5.06 0.76 -10.51
CA LEU A 546 4.11 0.92 -9.40
C LEU A 546 3.33 2.24 -9.48
N PRO A 547 2.01 2.24 -9.22
CA PRO A 547 1.23 3.43 -8.90
C PRO A 547 1.85 4.28 -7.79
N VAL A 548 1.82 5.60 -7.96
CA VAL A 548 2.45 6.56 -7.05
C VAL A 548 1.55 7.78 -6.83
N LEU A 549 1.67 8.42 -5.68
CA LEU A 549 1.12 9.76 -5.44
C LEU A 549 2.25 10.80 -5.48
N PRO A 550 1.96 12.11 -5.57
CA PRO A 550 2.99 13.15 -5.39
C PRO A 550 3.65 13.10 -3.99
N THR A 551 3.07 12.34 -3.05
CA THR A 551 3.60 12.04 -1.72
C THR A 551 4.41 10.73 -1.63
N GLY A 552 4.65 10.05 -2.76
CA GLY A 552 5.43 8.82 -2.86
C GLY A 552 4.58 7.57 -3.11
N LEU A 553 5.20 6.38 -2.99
CA LEU A 553 4.47 5.11 -3.03
C LEU A 553 3.48 5.02 -1.87
N THR A 554 2.34 4.38 -2.10
CA THR A 554 1.39 3.98 -1.05
C THR A 554 2.01 2.92 -0.13
N ALA A 555 1.34 2.62 0.99
CA ALA A 555 1.79 1.56 1.90
C ALA A 555 1.90 0.20 1.19
N ASP A 556 0.97 -0.10 0.26
CA ASP A 556 0.94 -1.35 -0.49
C ASP A 556 2.02 -1.38 -1.59
N GLY A 557 2.23 -0.27 -2.31
CA GLY A 557 3.33 -0.13 -3.29
C GLY A 557 4.72 -0.26 -2.64
N LEU A 558 4.93 0.38 -1.47
CA LEU A 558 6.14 0.20 -0.67
C LEU A 558 6.24 -1.23 -0.10
N GLY A 559 5.10 -1.90 0.11
CA GLY A 559 4.99 -3.33 0.43
C GLY A 559 5.58 -4.23 -0.66
N VAL A 560 5.38 -3.91 -1.94
CA VAL A 560 6.01 -4.64 -3.07
C VAL A 560 7.54 -4.59 -2.97
N ILE A 561 8.10 -3.38 -2.87
CA ILE A 561 9.56 -3.16 -2.81
C ILE A 561 10.19 -3.81 -1.56
N THR A 562 9.58 -3.62 -0.39
CA THR A 562 10.10 -4.21 0.85
C THR A 562 9.97 -5.73 0.90
N ASN A 563 8.95 -6.33 0.27
CA ASN A 563 8.83 -7.77 0.09
C ASN A 563 9.93 -8.32 -0.83
N ALA A 564 10.21 -7.64 -1.95
CA ALA A 564 11.24 -8.01 -2.91
C ALA A 564 12.66 -8.00 -2.29
N ILE A 565 13.03 -6.91 -1.58
CA ILE A 565 14.29 -6.81 -0.82
C ILE A 565 14.39 -7.90 0.26
N THR A 566 13.28 -8.19 0.95
CA THR A 566 13.23 -9.26 1.97
C THR A 566 13.50 -10.63 1.37
N ASN A 567 12.92 -10.92 0.20
CA ASN A 567 13.09 -12.19 -0.53
C ASN A 567 14.34 -12.24 -1.44
N LYS A 568 15.22 -11.24 -1.38
CA LYS A 568 16.52 -11.20 -2.07
C LYS A 568 16.45 -11.06 -3.58
N VAL A 569 15.44 -10.34 -4.07
CA VAL A 569 15.49 -9.74 -5.41
C VAL A 569 16.55 -8.65 -5.42
N ASP A 570 17.42 -8.65 -6.42
CA ASP A 570 18.29 -7.52 -6.73
C ASP A 570 17.52 -6.57 -7.64
N ILE A 571 16.92 -5.53 -7.05
CA ILE A 571 16.13 -4.54 -7.78
C ILE A 571 17.11 -3.61 -8.49
N GLY A 572 17.08 -3.60 -9.82
CA GLY A 572 17.74 -2.58 -10.62
C GLY A 572 17.00 -1.26 -10.44
N HIS A 573 15.71 -1.29 -10.78
CA HIS A 573 14.90 -0.09 -10.95
C HIS A 573 13.54 -0.14 -10.23
N VAL A 574 13.09 1.02 -9.76
CA VAL A 574 11.77 1.29 -9.18
C VAL A 574 11.17 2.40 -10.03
N ASN A 575 10.35 1.99 -11.00
CA ASN A 575 9.65 2.86 -11.92
C ASN A 575 8.31 3.29 -11.31
N VAL A 576 8.00 4.58 -11.37
CA VAL A 576 6.79 5.11 -10.74
C VAL A 576 5.84 5.75 -11.75
N MET A 577 4.59 5.29 -11.72
CA MET A 577 3.53 5.72 -12.61
C MET A 577 2.95 7.05 -12.15
N ALA A 578 3.59 8.13 -12.60
CA ALA A 578 3.28 9.53 -12.31
C ALA A 578 2.06 10.02 -13.10
N MET A 579 0.94 9.32 -12.93
CA MET A 579 -0.32 9.46 -13.65
C MET A 579 -1.49 9.06 -12.75
N ASP A 580 -2.70 9.48 -13.12
CA ASP A 580 -3.97 9.00 -12.56
C ASP A 580 -3.99 9.02 -11.02
N TYR A 581 -3.66 10.19 -10.48
CA TYR A 581 -3.60 10.46 -9.05
C TYR A 581 -4.99 10.48 -8.41
N TYR A 582 -6.03 10.90 -9.17
CA TYR A 582 -7.45 10.97 -8.76
C TYR A 582 -7.74 11.77 -7.46
N ASP A 583 -6.78 12.52 -6.92
CA ASP A 583 -6.93 13.32 -5.70
C ASP A 583 -7.62 14.67 -6.01
N PRO A 584 -8.88 14.90 -5.57
CA PRO A 584 -9.61 16.13 -5.87
C PRO A 584 -9.11 17.36 -5.09
N SER A 585 -8.06 17.23 -4.28
CA SER A 585 -7.37 18.35 -3.62
C SER A 585 -6.20 18.92 -4.43
N LEU A 586 -5.75 18.22 -5.48
CA LEU A 586 -4.71 18.68 -6.39
C LEU A 586 -5.26 19.60 -7.49
N GLN A 587 -4.39 20.43 -8.08
CA GLN A 587 -4.73 21.30 -9.21
C GLN A 587 -3.86 20.90 -10.40
N TYR A 588 -4.36 20.01 -11.26
CA TYR A 588 -3.56 19.39 -12.31
C TYR A 588 -3.15 20.32 -13.46
N THR A 589 -3.98 21.31 -13.80
CA THR A 589 -3.76 22.22 -14.93
C THR A 589 -2.42 22.98 -14.81
N GLY A 590 -1.41 22.56 -15.58
CA GLY A 590 -0.07 23.15 -15.60
C GLY A 590 0.88 22.68 -14.49
N HIS A 591 0.53 21.59 -13.78
CA HIS A 591 1.30 21.08 -12.64
C HIS A 591 1.64 19.58 -12.71
N MET A 592 1.23 18.86 -13.76
CA MET A 592 1.51 17.42 -13.87
C MET A 592 3.01 17.09 -13.84
N GLY A 593 3.86 17.94 -14.43
CA GLY A 593 5.32 17.82 -14.34
C GLY A 593 5.90 18.23 -12.97
N ASP A 594 5.22 19.06 -12.18
CA ASP A 594 5.60 19.26 -10.77
C ASP A 594 5.28 18.00 -9.96
N TYR A 595 4.10 17.40 -10.16
CA TYR A 595 3.66 16.22 -9.44
C TYR A 595 4.50 14.97 -9.75
N ALA A 596 4.94 14.78 -11.00
CA ALA A 596 5.89 13.72 -11.37
C ALA A 596 7.26 13.88 -10.67
N ILE A 597 7.79 15.11 -10.63
CA ILE A 597 9.03 15.43 -9.92
C ILE A 597 8.88 15.25 -8.40
N GLN A 598 7.72 15.62 -7.85
CA GLN A 598 7.40 15.48 -6.43
C GLN A 598 7.31 13.99 -6.04
N ALA A 599 6.62 13.17 -6.84
CA ALA A 599 6.53 11.73 -6.67
C ALA A 599 7.91 11.07 -6.67
N ALA A 600 8.73 11.31 -7.70
CA ALA A 600 10.09 10.78 -7.78
C ALA A 600 10.97 11.18 -6.57
N THR A 601 10.79 12.40 -6.06
CA THR A 601 11.52 12.88 -4.87
C THR A 601 11.03 12.21 -3.58
N ALA A 602 9.73 12.00 -3.42
CA ALA A 602 9.20 11.26 -2.27
C ALA A 602 9.59 9.78 -2.30
N VAL A 603 9.66 9.17 -3.50
CA VAL A 603 10.14 7.78 -3.71
C VAL A 603 11.62 7.67 -3.34
N HIS A 604 12.46 8.62 -3.74
CA HIS A 604 13.86 8.68 -3.29
C HIS A 604 13.98 8.61 -1.77
N ASP A 605 13.23 9.47 -1.06
CA ASP A 605 13.28 9.54 0.39
C ASP A 605 12.69 8.29 1.08
N GLN A 606 11.79 7.56 0.41
CA GLN A 606 11.33 6.22 0.81
C GLN A 606 12.37 5.12 0.59
N LEU A 607 13.18 5.19 -0.47
CA LEU A 607 14.20 4.18 -0.82
C LEU A 607 15.51 4.32 -0.03
N VAL A 608 15.94 5.55 0.29
CA VAL A 608 17.14 5.83 1.12
C VAL A 608 17.25 4.95 2.39
N PRO A 609 16.23 4.81 3.25
CA PRO A 609 16.32 3.98 4.45
C PRO A 609 16.31 2.46 4.16
N LEU A 610 15.88 2.03 2.97
CA LEU A 610 15.89 0.61 2.57
C LEU A 610 17.25 0.16 2.03
N TYR A 611 18.04 1.08 1.48
CA TYR A 611 19.34 0.81 0.87
C TYR A 611 20.52 1.56 1.57
N PRO A 612 20.76 1.36 2.88
CA PRO A 612 21.77 2.10 3.66
C PRO A 612 23.24 1.83 3.26
N ALA A 613 23.48 1.08 2.18
CA ALA A 613 24.79 0.81 1.59
C ALA A 613 24.98 1.47 0.20
N LYS A 614 23.93 2.03 -0.40
CA LYS A 614 23.99 2.83 -1.64
C LYS A 614 24.19 4.32 -1.30
N THR A 615 24.80 5.08 -2.20
CA THR A 615 24.87 6.56 -2.09
C THR A 615 23.58 7.21 -2.62
N ASP A 616 23.34 8.48 -2.28
CA ASP A 616 22.22 9.30 -2.79
C ASP A 616 22.06 9.18 -4.33
N ALA A 617 23.15 9.39 -5.08
CA ALA A 617 23.16 9.22 -6.54
C ALA A 617 22.88 7.78 -7.01
N GLN A 618 23.19 6.76 -6.20
CA GLN A 618 22.83 5.35 -6.47
C GLN A 618 21.39 4.99 -6.02
N ILE A 619 20.68 5.89 -5.35
CA ILE A 619 19.22 5.80 -5.17
C ILE A 619 18.52 6.50 -6.33
N TRP A 620 18.97 7.70 -6.72
CA TRP A 620 18.46 8.38 -7.91
C TRP A 620 18.60 7.51 -9.17
N SER A 621 19.75 6.85 -9.38
CA SER A 621 19.95 5.95 -10.51
C SER A 621 19.18 4.61 -10.44
N MET A 622 18.31 4.41 -9.45
CA MET A 622 17.32 3.32 -9.40
C MET A 622 15.90 3.81 -9.67
N ILE A 623 15.67 5.12 -9.77
CA ILE A 623 14.32 5.69 -9.87
C ILE A 623 14.06 6.00 -11.33
N ASP A 624 12.95 5.48 -11.81
CA ASP A 624 12.45 5.78 -13.14
C ASP A 624 11.05 6.38 -13.04
N VAL A 625 10.62 7.14 -14.05
CA VAL A 625 9.33 7.84 -14.02
C VAL A 625 8.56 7.59 -15.31
N THR A 626 7.33 7.09 -15.17
CA THR A 626 6.36 6.88 -16.24
C THR A 626 5.16 7.82 -16.06
N PRO A 627 5.12 9.00 -16.69
CA PRO A 627 3.87 9.72 -16.87
C PRO A 627 3.01 9.10 -17.97
N MET A 628 1.69 9.26 -17.87
CA MET A 628 0.78 9.09 -19.00
C MET A 628 0.80 10.39 -19.80
N ILE A 629 1.00 10.32 -21.12
CA ILE A 629 1.20 11.54 -21.93
C ILE A 629 -0.12 12.14 -22.42
N GLY A 630 -0.21 13.47 -22.43
CA GLY A 630 -1.44 14.18 -22.75
C GLY A 630 -2.52 13.95 -21.70
N VAL A 631 -3.74 13.64 -22.13
CA VAL A 631 -4.91 13.40 -21.27
C VAL A 631 -4.83 12.01 -20.63
N ASN A 632 -5.01 11.91 -19.32
CA ASN A 632 -5.00 10.66 -18.55
C ASN A 632 -6.40 9.99 -18.53
N ASP A 633 -6.61 8.95 -17.70
CA ASP A 633 -7.96 8.40 -17.46
C ASP A 633 -8.83 9.37 -16.63
N ASP A 634 -8.25 10.14 -15.69
CA ASP A 634 -8.87 11.41 -15.22
C ASP A 634 -8.67 12.53 -16.26
N ALA A 635 -9.75 12.94 -16.92
CA ALA A 635 -9.71 13.96 -17.97
C ALA A 635 -9.40 15.40 -17.48
N SER A 636 -9.21 15.61 -16.16
CA SER A 636 -8.66 16.86 -15.61
C SER A 636 -7.13 16.82 -15.47
N GLU A 637 -6.54 15.63 -15.47
CA GLU A 637 -5.10 15.42 -15.54
C GLU A 637 -4.62 15.46 -16.99
N ILE A 638 -3.74 16.41 -17.31
CA ILE A 638 -3.18 16.58 -18.64
C ILE A 638 -1.67 16.85 -18.54
N PHE A 639 -0.84 15.83 -18.81
CA PHE A 639 0.62 15.93 -18.84
C PHE A 639 1.07 16.44 -20.22
N THR A 640 1.61 17.65 -20.30
CA THR A 640 1.94 18.30 -21.57
C THR A 640 3.38 18.03 -22.02
N VAL A 641 3.71 18.33 -23.28
CA VAL A 641 5.10 18.27 -23.79
C VAL A 641 6.03 19.19 -22.98
N ALA A 642 5.52 20.28 -22.38
CA ALA A 642 6.29 21.12 -21.48
C ALA A 642 6.54 20.46 -20.11
N ASP A 643 5.61 19.62 -19.63
CA ASP A 643 5.82 18.78 -18.44
C ASP A 643 6.85 17.66 -18.71
N ALA A 644 6.84 17.09 -19.93
CA ALA A 644 7.86 16.14 -20.38
C ALA A 644 9.27 16.77 -20.36
N GLN A 645 9.46 17.91 -21.02
CA GLN A 645 10.73 18.65 -21.04
C GLN A 645 11.22 19.02 -19.62
N LYS A 646 10.28 19.38 -18.73
CA LYS A 646 10.55 19.70 -17.32
C LYS A 646 11.00 18.47 -16.52
N LEU A 647 10.36 17.32 -16.73
CA LEU A 647 10.74 16.04 -16.13
C LEU A 647 12.09 15.55 -16.65
N THR A 648 12.37 15.67 -17.95
CA THR A 648 13.68 15.34 -18.55
C THR A 648 14.81 16.18 -17.95
N ALA A 649 14.62 17.49 -17.80
CA ALA A 649 15.62 18.36 -17.19
C ALA A 649 15.91 18.00 -15.72
N PHE A 650 14.88 17.56 -14.97
CA PHE A 650 15.06 17.02 -13.61
C PHE A 650 15.78 15.67 -13.61
N ALA A 651 15.43 14.77 -14.53
CA ALA A 651 16.05 13.46 -14.67
C ALA A 651 17.56 13.56 -14.96
N GLN A 652 17.94 14.42 -15.92
CA GLN A 652 19.34 14.79 -16.20
C GLN A 652 20.03 15.42 -14.97
N GLN A 653 19.36 16.33 -14.25
CA GLN A 653 19.93 17.01 -13.08
C GLN A 653 20.22 16.04 -11.93
N LYS A 654 19.39 15.01 -11.75
CA LYS A 654 19.48 14.04 -10.66
C LYS A 654 20.30 12.80 -10.98
N GLY A 655 20.37 12.41 -12.26
CA GLY A 655 20.86 11.09 -12.66
C GLY A 655 19.86 10.01 -12.28
N LEU A 656 18.62 10.13 -12.78
CA LEU A 656 17.62 9.07 -12.70
C LEU A 656 18.09 7.79 -13.44
N GLY A 657 17.45 6.65 -13.18
CA GLY A 657 17.70 5.42 -13.93
C GLY A 657 17.06 5.46 -15.32
N GLY A 658 15.78 5.83 -15.38
CA GLY A 658 14.96 5.76 -16.59
C GLY A 658 13.92 6.87 -16.70
N LEU A 659 13.49 7.12 -17.93
CA LEU A 659 12.23 7.80 -18.23
C LEU A 659 11.44 6.93 -19.19
N HIS A 660 10.13 6.93 -19.03
CA HIS A 660 9.20 6.16 -19.83
C HIS A 660 7.99 7.03 -20.16
N MET A 661 6.99 6.45 -20.81
CA MET A 661 5.65 7.03 -20.87
C MET A 661 4.63 5.97 -21.22
N TRP A 662 3.38 6.19 -20.80
CA TRP A 662 2.21 5.47 -21.29
C TRP A 662 1.52 6.28 -22.38
N SER A 663 1.67 5.97 -23.68
CA SER A 663 2.52 4.95 -24.31
C SER A 663 3.10 5.52 -25.63
N ALA A 664 4.04 4.83 -26.26
CA ALA A 664 4.56 5.20 -27.59
C ALA A 664 3.46 5.25 -28.66
N ASP A 665 2.45 4.38 -28.56
CA ASP A 665 1.26 4.36 -29.42
C ASP A 665 0.45 5.65 -29.33
N ARG A 666 0.60 6.41 -28.22
CA ARG A 666 -0.14 7.64 -27.92
C ARG A 666 0.59 8.91 -28.35
N ASP A 667 1.83 8.86 -28.81
CA ASP A 667 2.64 10.04 -29.14
C ASP A 667 2.32 10.64 -30.53
N TYR A 668 1.03 10.86 -30.76
CA TYR A 668 0.43 11.27 -32.03
C TYR A 668 -0.66 12.31 -31.81
N SER A 669 -0.79 13.22 -32.78
CA SER A 669 -1.87 14.22 -32.78
C SER A 669 -3.25 13.55 -32.89
N GLY A 670 -4.21 13.97 -32.05
CA GLY A 670 -5.56 13.42 -32.03
C GLY A 670 -6.63 14.47 -31.69
N PRO A 671 -7.88 14.06 -31.44
CA PRO A 671 -8.93 14.96 -30.96
C PRO A 671 -8.54 15.55 -29.60
N VAL A 672 -8.34 16.87 -29.54
CA VAL A 672 -7.89 17.54 -28.31
C VAL A 672 -8.93 17.40 -27.19
N GLY A 673 -8.48 16.98 -26.01
CA GLY A 673 -9.33 16.70 -24.85
C GLY A 673 -9.95 15.30 -24.81
N ALA A 674 -9.52 14.37 -25.68
CA ALA A 674 -9.95 12.97 -25.66
C ALA A 674 -8.84 12.04 -25.16
N GLN A 675 -9.14 11.23 -24.13
CA GLN A 675 -8.39 10.01 -23.82
C GLN A 675 -8.45 9.06 -25.03
N SER A 676 -7.33 8.41 -25.36
CA SER A 676 -7.20 7.49 -26.49
C SER A 676 -5.96 6.62 -26.34
N ASN A 677 -6.00 5.37 -26.79
CA ASN A 677 -4.83 4.48 -26.86
C ASN A 677 -3.91 4.79 -28.06
N THR A 678 -4.34 5.61 -29.02
CA THR A 678 -3.60 5.89 -30.28
C THR A 678 -3.34 7.38 -30.51
N SER A 679 -3.51 8.21 -29.48
CA SER A 679 -3.18 9.64 -29.46
C SER A 679 -3.22 10.17 -28.03
N SER A 680 -2.49 11.23 -27.76
CA SER A 680 -2.36 11.83 -26.42
C SER A 680 -3.56 12.68 -26.02
N GLY A 681 -4.37 13.13 -26.99
CA GLY A 681 -5.42 14.11 -26.76
C GLY A 681 -4.93 15.53 -26.51
N VAL A 682 -3.65 15.85 -26.73
CA VAL A 682 -3.12 17.23 -26.72
C VAL A 682 -2.70 17.72 -28.11
N ALA A 683 -2.49 19.03 -28.23
CA ALA A 683 -1.98 19.64 -29.46
C ALA A 683 -0.46 19.44 -29.55
N GLN A 684 -0.04 18.55 -30.44
CA GLN A 684 1.36 18.17 -30.70
C GLN A 684 1.58 17.81 -32.18
N ASN A 685 2.83 17.73 -32.61
CA ASN A 685 3.24 16.91 -33.76
C ASN A 685 3.43 15.45 -33.30
N ASN A 686 3.53 14.50 -34.24
CA ASN A 686 3.94 13.14 -33.89
C ASN A 686 5.36 13.16 -33.29
N TRP A 687 5.60 12.30 -32.29
CA TRP A 687 6.89 12.16 -31.59
C TRP A 687 7.33 13.36 -30.71
N ASP A 688 6.50 14.39 -30.50
CA ASP A 688 6.86 15.52 -29.64
C ASP A 688 7.17 15.13 -28.18
N PHE A 689 6.56 14.05 -27.63
CA PHE A 689 6.89 13.55 -26.30
C PHE A 689 8.17 12.70 -26.30
N SER A 690 8.34 11.84 -27.31
CA SER A 690 9.56 11.03 -27.48
C SER A 690 10.79 11.93 -27.65
N HIS A 691 10.70 12.95 -28.50
CA HIS A 691 11.73 13.98 -28.65
C HIS A 691 11.95 14.84 -27.40
N ALA A 692 11.01 14.87 -26.44
CA ALA A 692 11.21 15.51 -25.15
C ALA A 692 11.95 14.61 -24.15
N PHE A 693 11.80 13.29 -24.26
CA PHE A 693 12.41 12.31 -23.35
C PHE A 693 13.72 11.70 -23.86
N GLU A 694 13.91 11.50 -25.17
CA GLU A 694 15.18 11.03 -25.79
C GLU A 694 16.38 11.91 -25.39
N GLN A 695 16.13 13.20 -25.11
CA GLN A 695 17.13 14.15 -24.61
C GLN A 695 17.77 13.72 -23.29
N PHE A 696 17.18 12.78 -22.54
CA PHE A 696 17.76 12.19 -21.34
C PHE A 696 19.02 11.35 -21.63
N GLU A 697 19.11 10.78 -22.83
CA GLU A 697 20.17 9.85 -23.25
C GLU A 697 21.40 10.57 -23.84
N ALA A 698 21.40 11.92 -23.85
CA ALA A 698 22.39 12.81 -24.48
C ALA A 698 23.27 13.60 -23.48
#